data_AF-A0A8C7SKS2-F1
#
_entry.id   AF-A0A8C7SKS2-F1
#
_cell.length_a   1.000
_cell.length_b   1.000
_cell.length_c   1.000
_cell.angle_alpha   90.00
_cell.angle_beta   90.00
_cell.angle_gamma   90.00
#
_symmetry.space_group_name_H-M   'P 1'
#
loop_
_entity.id
_entity.type
_entity.pdbx_description
1 polymer ?
#
loop_
_entity_poly.entity_id
_entity_poly.type
_entity_poly.pdbx_seq_one_letter_code
_entity_poly.pdbx_strand_id
1 'polypeptide(L)'
;MCVLCLHNVCLCVTSLSVCLPACQSVFEMDPGGPSPLMHFVVAKKTINGIFDQLLEYVKEGSEFVDETWRSADLEQVAVEEQCLEIQTCARKLATIREVLARRHMKVAFFGRTSNGKSTVINAMLRDRVLPSGIGHTTNCFLRVEGTDGEDAYLTTEGSDDRKSVKSVNQLAHALHMERSLDSGCQVKVFWPKSRCALLRDDLVIMDSPGTDVTSYLDSWIDKFCLDADVFVLVGNAESTLMNTVREKKLNHSFNSLENFKNVFCHSNIFSLPQVRKQHMDRCVSFLVEELRVVRQEEAPGRIFFVSAKEVLSSRMHCAQGMPETGGALAEGFHERLREFQRFERTFEEFISHSAVKTKFEQHTLRAWQITEAIKAVMDAINIASAERKIFSLEDREDQKDRLEFVRGQLNRLTENIKEKINTITDEVAAKVDIRNHPRFCISENIRPLLPPDVQEQFHIHLPSRKFVLTYDLNLATLCADFQENIDFQFSLGWTALVSRFIGPSNAKRALTAMNQKFQVSHGQDHMVFSMATGVVSLTSRASMTVLVIGGVVWRSVGWRLIALSATLYGLLYLYEKLTWTNASRERALKQQFVEFAIHRLRAIIPFTSGSCSQQVHQELATTFAHLCQRVDLSEVELEGHIRLLSGRIQRLENVQRRSKTLRHRATDLESQLEAFSAQYLQNQC
;
A
#
# COMPACT_ATOMS: atom_id res chain seq x y z
N MET A 1 5.70 -9.38 66.85
CA MET A 1 5.83 -9.54 65.39
C MET A 1 6.56 -8.30 64.87
N CYS A 2 7.72 -8.51 64.25
CA CYS A 2 8.54 -7.54 63.50
C CYS A 2 9.28 -6.38 64.22
N VAL A 3 10.49 -6.14 63.65
CA VAL A 3 11.28 -4.91 63.45
C VAL A 3 12.32 -4.47 64.50
N LEU A 4 13.53 -4.20 63.96
CA LEU A 4 14.61 -3.27 64.34
C LEU A 4 15.87 -3.78 65.08
N CYS A 5 16.99 -3.44 64.44
CA CYS A 5 18.31 -3.08 64.99
C CYS A 5 19.21 -4.16 65.63
N LEU A 6 20.23 -4.59 64.88
CA LEU A 6 21.56 -4.95 65.42
C LEU A 6 22.62 -4.35 64.49
N HIS A 7 23.37 -3.34 64.90
CA HIS A 7 24.53 -3.33 65.82
C HIS A 7 25.88 -3.55 65.09
N ASN A 8 26.61 -2.44 65.00
CA ASN A 8 28.06 -2.30 65.12
C ASN A 8 28.79 -3.53 65.67
N VAL A 9 29.77 -4.04 64.91
CA VAL A 9 31.01 -4.59 65.48
C VAL A 9 32.19 -4.09 64.65
N CYS A 10 32.84 -3.07 65.20
CA CYS A 10 34.15 -2.58 64.84
C CYS A 10 35.18 -3.49 65.53
N LEU A 11 36.08 -4.12 64.78
CA LEU A 11 37.21 -4.86 65.34
C LEU A 11 38.51 -4.32 64.72
N CYS A 12 39.14 -3.49 65.54
CA CYS A 12 40.45 -2.91 65.39
C CYS A 12 41.48 -3.98 65.81
N VAL A 13 42.40 -4.37 64.92
CA VAL A 13 43.68 -4.97 65.34
C VAL A 13 44.80 -4.28 64.56
N THR A 14 45.72 -3.75 65.36
CA THR A 14 46.84 -2.88 65.09
C THR A 14 48.07 -3.59 64.52
N SER A 15 48.77 -2.85 63.65
CA SER A 15 50.24 -2.78 63.48
C SER A 15 51.07 -4.06 63.32
N LEU A 16 51.60 -4.24 62.10
CA LEU A 16 53.02 -4.57 61.95
C LEU A 16 53.60 -3.78 60.77
N SER A 17 54.36 -2.75 61.10
CA SER A 17 55.08 -1.88 60.17
C SER A 17 56.30 -2.61 59.63
N VAL A 18 56.35 -2.82 58.31
CA VAL A 18 57.60 -3.10 57.58
C VAL A 18 57.76 -2.00 56.55
N CYS A 19 58.78 -1.17 56.76
CA CYS A 19 59.20 -0.10 55.85
C CYS A 19 59.67 -0.68 54.51
N LEU A 20 59.00 -0.30 53.42
CA LEU A 20 59.49 -0.36 52.04
C LEU A 20 59.12 0.96 51.35
N PRO A 21 60.03 1.60 50.59
CA PRO A 21 59.87 2.98 50.17
C PRO A 21 58.81 3.13 49.10
N ALA A 22 57.96 4.13 49.27
CA ALA A 22 56.97 4.58 48.31
C ALA A 22 57.65 5.04 47.01
N CYS A 23 57.40 4.31 45.92
CA CYS A 23 57.61 4.75 44.54
C CYS A 23 56.54 4.12 43.64
N GLN A 24 55.28 4.42 43.90
CA GLN A 24 54.16 4.16 43.00
C GLN A 24 53.12 5.28 43.19
N SER A 25 53.38 6.43 42.59
CA SER A 25 52.38 7.41 42.15
C SER A 25 53.08 8.64 41.58
N VAL A 26 53.50 8.57 40.32
CA VAL A 26 53.56 9.78 39.50
C VAL A 26 52.50 9.57 38.43
N PHE A 27 51.31 10.05 38.79
CA PHE A 27 50.21 10.26 37.86
C PHE A 27 50.72 11.02 36.65
N GLU A 28 50.23 10.61 35.49
CA GLU A 28 50.25 11.33 34.23
C GLU A 28 50.05 12.83 34.47
N MET A 29 51.04 13.65 34.09
CA MET A 29 50.76 15.03 33.73
C MET A 29 50.07 15.02 32.36
N ASP A 30 48.77 14.73 32.38
CA ASP A 30 47.86 15.07 31.29
C ASP A 30 47.43 16.53 31.50
N PRO A 31 47.86 17.50 30.67
CA PRO A 31 47.36 18.86 30.76
C PRO A 31 45.96 18.92 30.13
N GLY A 32 44.98 18.42 30.88
CA GLY A 32 43.57 18.84 30.88
C GLY A 32 42.93 19.14 29.53
N GLY A 33 42.71 18.09 28.73
CA GLY A 33 41.82 18.10 27.57
C GLY A 33 41.91 16.79 26.79
N PRO A 34 40.81 16.29 26.18
CA PRO A 34 40.90 15.17 25.26
C PRO A 34 41.86 15.50 24.11
N SER A 35 42.63 14.52 23.62
CA SER A 35 43.57 14.75 22.51
C SER A 35 42.83 15.39 21.31
N PRO A 36 43.38 16.45 20.68
CA PRO A 36 42.74 17.07 19.52
C PRO A 36 42.50 16.09 18.36
N LEU A 37 43.24 14.99 18.30
CA LEU A 37 43.04 13.90 17.34
C LEU A 37 41.70 13.18 17.51
N MET A 38 41.13 13.16 18.72
CA MET A 38 39.78 12.62 18.94
C MET A 38 38.71 13.35 18.14
N HIS A 39 38.95 14.61 17.74
CA HIS A 39 38.04 15.32 16.84
C HIS A 39 37.83 14.54 15.52
N PHE A 40 38.90 14.05 14.90
CA PHE A 40 38.81 13.23 13.68
C PHE A 40 38.18 11.87 13.95
N VAL A 41 38.57 11.20 15.04
CA VAL A 41 38.04 9.86 15.38
C VAL A 41 36.53 9.91 15.63
N VAL A 42 36.06 10.91 16.37
CA VAL A 42 34.63 11.11 16.64
C VAL A 42 33.91 11.51 15.35
N ALA A 43 34.44 12.44 14.55
CA ALA A 43 33.85 12.82 13.27
C ALA A 43 33.71 11.60 12.33
N LYS A 44 34.78 10.78 12.22
CA LYS A 44 34.79 9.54 11.45
C LYS A 44 33.71 8.57 11.93
N LYS A 45 33.56 8.39 13.25
CA LYS A 45 32.52 7.51 13.81
C LYS A 45 31.11 8.02 13.50
N THR A 46 30.88 9.32 13.67
CA THR A 46 29.58 9.97 13.41
C THR A 46 29.20 9.85 11.93
N ILE A 47 30.09 10.21 11.00
CA ILE A 47 29.77 10.15 9.57
C ILE A 47 29.56 8.71 9.09
N ASN A 48 30.35 7.75 9.57
CA ASN A 48 30.12 6.34 9.23
C ASN A 48 28.77 5.84 9.76
N GLY A 49 28.35 6.28 10.96
CA GLY A 49 27.02 5.98 11.49
C GLY A 49 25.88 6.59 10.67
N ILE A 50 26.04 7.81 10.15
CA ILE A 50 25.07 8.43 9.24
C ILE A 50 24.99 7.64 7.91
N PHE A 51 26.14 7.23 7.36
CA PHE A 51 26.17 6.44 6.14
C PHE A 51 25.57 5.03 6.31
N ASP A 52 25.69 4.42 7.49
CA ASP A 52 25.02 3.16 7.81
C ASP A 52 23.49 3.32 7.78
N GLN A 53 22.97 4.40 8.37
CA GLN A 53 21.55 4.73 8.32
C GLN A 53 21.08 5.07 6.89
N LEU A 54 21.89 5.79 6.11
CA LEU A 54 21.61 6.07 4.71
C LEU A 54 21.53 4.79 3.88
N LEU A 55 22.45 3.85 4.08
CA LEU A 55 22.43 2.56 3.36
C LEU A 55 21.17 1.74 3.67
N GLU A 56 20.75 1.71 4.94
CA GLU A 56 19.49 1.08 5.34
C GLU A 56 18.28 1.78 4.70
N TYR A 57 18.25 3.11 4.74
CA TYR A 57 17.21 3.91 4.10
C TYR A 57 17.10 3.67 2.59
N VAL A 58 18.24 3.67 1.87
CA VAL A 58 18.24 3.43 0.42
C VAL A 58 17.83 2.00 0.09
N LYS A 59 18.21 1.03 0.93
CA LYS A 59 17.77 -0.36 0.76
C LYS A 59 16.25 -0.49 0.90
N GLU A 60 15.67 0.06 1.96
CA GLU A 60 14.21 0.09 2.15
C GLU A 60 13.49 0.83 1.02
N GLY A 61 14.05 1.97 0.58
CA GLY A 61 13.54 2.73 -0.55
C GLY A 61 13.56 1.93 -1.85
N SER A 62 14.66 1.21 -2.13
CA SER A 62 14.79 0.35 -3.30
C SER A 62 13.77 -0.79 -3.30
N GLU A 63 13.58 -1.46 -2.15
CA GLU A 63 12.60 -2.53 -1.98
C GLU A 63 11.18 -1.99 -2.20
N PHE A 64 10.86 -0.82 -1.63
CA PHE A 64 9.56 -0.17 -1.82
C PHE A 64 9.27 0.20 -3.28
N VAL A 65 10.24 0.76 -4.00
CA VAL A 65 10.06 1.14 -5.41
C VAL A 65 9.94 -0.09 -6.30
N ASP A 66 10.73 -1.14 -6.04
CA ASP A 66 10.65 -2.42 -6.76
C ASP A 66 9.30 -3.13 -6.53
N GLU A 67 8.78 -3.15 -5.30
CA GLU A 67 7.44 -3.64 -4.98
C GLU A 67 6.35 -2.86 -5.71
N THR A 68 6.46 -1.53 -5.75
CA THR A 68 5.49 -0.65 -6.41
C THR A 68 5.52 -0.82 -7.92
N TRP A 69 6.71 -0.96 -8.51
CA TRP A 69 6.88 -1.19 -9.95
C TRP A 69 6.35 -2.56 -10.40
N ARG A 70 6.57 -3.63 -9.61
CA ARG A 70 6.07 -4.98 -9.93
C ARG A 70 4.55 -5.13 -9.78
N SER A 71 3.90 -4.20 -9.09
CA SER A 71 2.47 -4.30 -8.82
C SER A 71 1.63 -3.97 -10.07
N ALA A 72 1.08 -5.00 -10.71
CA ALA A 72 0.23 -4.84 -11.89
C ALA A 72 -1.03 -3.98 -11.62
N ASP A 73 -1.54 -4.03 -10.40
CA ASP A 73 -2.79 -3.36 -10.00
C ASP A 73 -2.65 -1.83 -9.83
N LEU A 74 -1.42 -1.30 -9.81
CA LEU A 74 -1.17 0.12 -9.52
C LEU A 74 -0.92 0.99 -10.76
N GLU A 75 -1.03 0.46 -11.99
CA GLU A 75 -0.87 1.20 -13.26
C GLU A 75 0.28 2.23 -13.26
N GLN A 76 1.52 1.76 -13.41
CA GLN A 76 2.73 2.57 -13.67
C GLN A 76 2.95 3.76 -12.72
N VAL A 77 2.56 3.65 -11.44
CA VAL A 77 2.90 4.64 -10.40
C VAL A 77 4.42 4.79 -10.21
N ALA A 78 5.19 3.73 -10.50
CA ALA A 78 6.64 3.75 -10.52
C ALA A 78 7.17 3.27 -11.88
N VAL A 79 8.27 3.87 -12.33
CA VAL A 79 8.92 3.58 -13.62
C VAL A 79 10.23 2.80 -13.40
N GLU A 80 10.61 1.95 -14.37
CA GLU A 80 11.86 1.18 -14.30
C GLU A 80 13.10 2.07 -14.09
N GLU A 81 13.13 3.26 -14.71
CA GLU A 81 14.21 4.24 -14.55
C GLU A 81 14.41 4.65 -13.08
N GLN A 82 13.33 4.88 -12.34
CA GLN A 82 13.37 5.23 -10.92
C GLN A 82 13.94 4.09 -10.06
N CYS A 83 13.63 2.84 -10.40
CA CYS A 83 14.17 1.67 -9.72
C CYS A 83 15.68 1.55 -9.97
N LEU A 84 16.12 1.71 -11.22
CA LEU A 84 17.53 1.69 -11.61
C LEU A 84 18.35 2.84 -10.98
N GLU A 85 17.75 4.02 -10.87
CA GLU A 85 18.35 5.19 -10.23
C GLU A 85 18.65 4.93 -8.75
N ILE A 86 17.66 4.47 -7.97
CA ILE A 86 17.84 4.18 -6.54
C ILE A 86 18.87 3.07 -6.33
N GLN A 87 18.85 2.01 -7.15
CA GLN A 87 19.85 0.94 -7.06
C GLN A 87 21.26 1.44 -7.37
N THR A 88 21.40 2.38 -8.29
CA THR A 88 22.69 3.01 -8.61
C THR A 88 23.18 3.88 -7.47
N CYS A 89 22.27 4.65 -6.84
CA CYS A 89 22.54 5.41 -5.62
C CYS A 89 22.99 4.50 -4.47
N ALA A 90 22.34 3.35 -4.27
CA ALA A 90 22.73 2.36 -3.26
C ALA A 90 24.17 1.87 -3.45
N ARG A 91 24.54 1.50 -4.69
CA ARG A 91 25.89 1.07 -5.05
C ARG A 91 26.93 2.17 -4.81
N LYS A 92 26.61 3.41 -5.19
CA LYS A 92 27.47 4.58 -4.95
C LYS A 92 27.71 4.80 -3.45
N LEU A 93 26.65 4.77 -2.63
CA LEU A 93 26.77 4.91 -1.18
C LEU A 93 27.57 3.79 -0.54
N ALA A 94 27.39 2.54 -0.97
CA ALA A 94 28.15 1.40 -0.44
C ALA A 94 29.65 1.56 -0.71
N THR A 95 30.00 2.00 -1.93
CA THR A 95 31.39 2.30 -2.30
C THR A 95 31.97 3.42 -1.44
N ILE A 96 31.21 4.49 -1.22
CA ILE A 96 31.65 5.60 -0.38
C ILE A 96 31.83 5.15 1.07
N ARG A 97 30.94 4.32 1.60
CA ARG A 97 31.03 3.80 2.97
C ARG A 97 32.31 2.99 3.20
N GLU A 98 32.69 2.13 2.24
CA GLU A 98 33.95 1.39 2.32
C GLU A 98 35.17 2.31 2.31
N VAL A 99 35.13 3.36 1.48
CA VAL A 99 36.20 4.37 1.41
C VAL A 99 36.30 5.13 2.74
N LEU A 100 35.18 5.58 3.31
CA LEU A 100 35.11 6.31 4.57
C LEU A 100 35.63 5.49 5.76
N ALA A 101 35.35 4.19 5.79
CA ALA A 101 35.85 3.29 6.83
C ALA A 101 37.39 3.23 6.87
N ARG A 102 38.03 3.28 5.69
CA ARG A 102 39.48 3.17 5.50
C ARG A 102 40.22 4.50 5.59
N ARG A 103 39.53 5.64 5.64
CA ARG A 103 40.16 6.96 5.78
C ARG A 103 40.90 7.06 7.12
N HIS A 104 42.08 7.65 7.08
CA HIS A 104 42.94 7.94 8.21
C HIS A 104 43.57 9.31 8.00
N MET A 105 44.03 9.93 9.08
CA MET A 105 44.85 11.14 8.98
C MET A 105 46.23 10.75 8.48
N LYS A 106 46.80 11.55 7.59
CA LYS A 106 48.12 11.27 7.03
C LYS A 106 49.03 12.48 7.08
N VAL A 107 50.21 12.31 7.69
CA VAL A 107 51.27 13.32 7.72
C VAL A 107 52.50 12.84 6.97
N ALA A 108 53.14 13.73 6.21
CA ALA A 108 54.39 13.43 5.51
C ALA A 108 55.52 14.36 5.96
N PHE A 109 56.66 13.77 6.36
CA PHE A 109 57.85 14.47 6.82
C PHE A 109 58.88 14.58 5.70
N PHE A 110 59.34 15.80 5.43
CA PHE A 110 60.32 16.13 4.39
C PHE A 110 61.52 16.88 4.94
N GLY A 111 62.64 16.82 4.22
CA GLY A 111 63.89 17.47 4.63
C GLY A 111 65.13 16.73 4.12
N ARG A 112 66.28 17.39 4.18
CA ARG A 112 67.56 16.81 3.75
C ARG A 112 67.93 15.59 4.60
N THR A 113 68.81 14.74 4.08
CA THR A 113 69.46 13.69 4.86
C THR A 113 70.10 14.30 6.09
N SER A 114 70.00 13.61 7.23
CA SER A 114 70.61 14.03 8.51
C SER A 114 70.00 15.27 9.18
N ASN A 115 68.92 15.86 8.64
CA ASN A 115 68.14 16.90 9.34
C ASN A 115 67.32 16.36 10.53
N GLY A 116 67.39 15.07 10.86
CA GLY A 116 66.68 14.51 12.02
C GLY A 116 65.19 14.21 11.82
N LYS A 117 64.72 13.98 10.58
CA LYS A 117 63.31 13.59 10.28
C LYS A 117 62.84 12.40 11.10
N SER A 118 63.54 11.27 10.97
CA SER A 118 63.23 10.04 11.72
C SER A 118 63.36 10.24 13.23
N THR A 119 64.24 11.15 13.69
CA THR A 119 64.36 11.53 15.11
C THR A 119 63.14 12.32 15.60
N VAL A 120 62.60 13.23 14.80
CA VAL A 120 61.34 13.96 15.11
C VAL A 120 60.18 12.97 15.22
N ILE A 121 60.06 12.05 14.26
CA ILE A 121 59.00 11.03 14.26
C ILE A 121 59.11 10.14 15.51
N ASN A 122 60.30 9.64 15.82
CA ASN A 122 60.54 8.85 17.03
C ASN A 122 60.23 9.64 18.30
N ALA A 123 60.58 10.93 18.35
CA ALA A 123 60.26 11.80 19.47
C ALA A 123 58.74 11.88 19.65
N MET A 124 57.97 12.15 18.59
CA MET A 124 56.49 12.20 18.62
C MET A 124 55.88 10.86 19.04
N LEU A 125 56.38 9.74 18.51
CA LEU A 125 55.91 8.39 18.85
C LEU A 125 56.32 7.94 20.27
N ARG A 126 57.22 8.68 20.92
CA ARG A 126 57.80 8.41 22.25
C ARG A 126 58.57 7.09 22.33
N ASP A 127 59.00 6.55 21.20
CA ASP A 127 59.75 5.31 21.09
C ASP A 127 60.68 5.37 19.86
N ARG A 128 61.70 4.53 19.84
CA ARG A 128 62.57 4.35 18.68
C ARG A 128 61.88 3.40 17.71
N VAL A 129 61.08 3.92 16.80
CA VAL A 129 60.35 3.13 15.78
C VAL A 129 61.16 3.05 14.49
N LEU A 130 61.69 4.20 14.04
CA LEU A 130 62.46 4.34 12.81
C LEU A 130 63.98 4.40 13.10
N PRO A 131 64.84 3.95 12.16
CA PRO A 131 66.28 4.06 12.32
C PRO A 131 66.74 5.52 12.22
N SER A 132 67.37 6.03 13.28
CA SER A 132 67.82 7.43 13.40
C SER A 132 69.31 7.56 13.77
N GLY A 133 70.12 6.57 13.42
CA GLY A 133 71.57 6.52 13.67
C GLY A 133 72.40 7.42 12.74
N ILE A 134 73.71 7.44 12.94
CA ILE A 134 74.66 8.23 12.13
C ILE A 134 74.84 7.53 10.77
N GLY A 135 74.41 8.17 9.67
CA GLY A 135 74.49 7.65 8.29
C GLY A 135 73.20 7.88 7.47
N HIS A 136 73.17 7.44 6.21
CA HIS A 136 71.93 7.41 5.41
C HIS A 136 71.03 6.27 5.92
N THR A 137 70.15 6.56 6.87
CA THR A 137 69.29 5.55 7.50
C THR A 137 68.00 5.26 6.75
N THR A 138 67.59 6.14 5.82
CA THR A 138 66.29 6.06 5.13
C THR A 138 66.46 6.34 3.63
N ASN A 139 66.62 5.26 2.84
CA ASN A 139 66.74 5.34 1.37
C ASN A 139 65.41 5.17 0.62
N CYS A 140 64.34 4.80 1.32
CA CYS A 140 63.00 4.56 0.77
C CYS A 140 61.93 5.22 1.66
N PHE A 141 60.69 5.30 1.17
CA PHE A 141 59.59 5.84 1.98
C PHE A 141 59.17 4.85 3.06
N LEU A 142 59.16 5.29 4.32
CA LEU A 142 58.67 4.49 5.44
C LEU A 142 57.30 5.03 5.86
N ARG A 143 56.28 4.17 5.81
CA ARG A 143 54.92 4.46 6.27
C ARG A 143 54.69 3.76 7.61
N VAL A 144 54.53 4.50 8.68
CA VAL A 144 54.21 3.97 10.01
C VAL A 144 52.69 4.01 10.21
N GLU A 145 52.12 2.85 10.54
CA GLU A 145 50.67 2.67 10.75
C GLU A 145 50.39 1.86 12.01
N GLY A 146 49.29 2.15 12.69
CA GLY A 146 48.88 1.42 13.89
C GLY A 146 48.33 0.04 13.58
N THR A 147 48.76 -0.99 14.31
CA THR A 147 48.15 -2.33 14.28
C THR A 147 47.52 -2.70 15.61
N ASP A 148 46.43 -3.47 15.56
CA ASP A 148 45.75 -4.00 16.75
C ASP A 148 46.49 -5.21 17.36
N GLY A 149 47.49 -5.77 16.65
CA GLY A 149 48.35 -6.83 17.17
C GLY A 149 49.38 -6.31 18.18
N GLU A 150 49.92 -7.22 19.00
CA GLU A 150 50.90 -6.87 20.05
C GLU A 150 52.34 -6.68 19.51
N ASP A 151 52.64 -7.29 18.37
CA ASP A 151 53.97 -7.30 17.76
C ASP A 151 54.07 -6.37 16.55
N ALA A 152 55.21 -5.67 16.44
CA ALA A 152 55.52 -4.84 15.28
C ALA A 152 56.01 -5.68 14.09
N TYR A 153 55.58 -5.33 12.88
CA TYR A 153 55.99 -6.04 11.65
C TYR A 153 56.10 -5.10 10.45
N LEU A 154 56.78 -5.57 9.41
CA LEU A 154 56.98 -4.86 8.15
C LEU A 154 56.33 -5.60 7.00
N THR A 155 55.85 -4.82 6.04
CA THR A 155 55.46 -5.31 4.71
C THR A 155 56.00 -4.37 3.65
N THR A 156 56.53 -4.93 2.57
CA THR A 156 57.05 -4.19 1.41
C THR A 156 55.97 -4.01 0.35
N GLU A 157 55.98 -2.88 -0.37
CA GLU A 157 55.03 -2.62 -1.46
C GLU A 157 55.17 -3.68 -2.56
N GLY A 158 54.10 -4.45 -2.81
CA GLY A 158 54.06 -5.53 -3.81
C GLY A 158 54.22 -6.95 -3.26
N SER A 159 54.50 -7.12 -1.97
CA SER A 159 54.55 -8.43 -1.30
C SER A 159 53.87 -8.39 0.07
N ASP A 160 52.98 -9.33 0.35
CA ASP A 160 52.32 -9.48 1.66
C ASP A 160 53.18 -10.22 2.71
N ASP A 161 54.47 -10.44 2.41
CA ASP A 161 55.40 -11.10 3.31
C ASP A 161 55.63 -10.27 4.57
N ARG A 162 55.13 -10.79 5.70
CA ARG A 162 55.25 -10.15 7.01
C ARG A 162 56.60 -10.47 7.63
N LYS A 163 57.43 -9.45 7.85
CA LYS A 163 58.71 -9.58 8.57
C LYS A 163 58.54 -9.00 9.97
N SER A 164 58.68 -9.83 11.01
CA SER A 164 58.60 -9.35 12.40
C SER A 164 59.74 -8.41 12.75
N VAL A 165 59.46 -7.31 13.45
CA VAL A 165 60.47 -6.36 13.93
C VAL A 165 60.50 -6.37 15.45
N LYS A 166 61.57 -6.93 16.01
CA LYS A 166 61.81 -6.88 17.46
C LYS A 166 62.69 -5.70 17.87
N SER A 167 63.49 -5.17 16.95
CA SER A 167 64.39 -4.04 17.22
C SER A 167 64.58 -3.14 16.00
N VAL A 168 64.91 -1.87 16.25
CA VAL A 168 65.25 -0.87 15.21
C VAL A 168 66.45 -1.29 14.38
N ASN A 169 67.42 -1.99 14.99
CA ASN A 169 68.59 -2.47 14.27
C ASN A 169 68.21 -3.55 13.25
N GLN A 170 67.26 -4.42 13.61
CA GLN A 170 66.71 -5.42 12.69
C GLN A 170 65.96 -4.75 11.53
N LEU A 171 65.22 -3.66 11.81
CA LEU A 171 64.60 -2.82 10.77
C LEU A 171 65.64 -2.20 9.84
N ALA A 172 66.69 -1.57 10.38
CA ALA A 172 67.78 -0.98 9.59
C ALA A 172 68.49 -2.03 8.72
N HIS A 173 68.75 -3.23 9.26
CA HIS A 173 69.32 -4.33 8.49
C HIS A 173 68.38 -4.84 7.41
N ALA A 174 67.08 -4.98 7.69
CA ALA A 174 66.09 -5.41 6.69
C ALA A 174 66.03 -4.43 5.51
N LEU A 175 66.05 -3.12 5.79
CA LEU A 175 66.04 -2.06 4.77
C LEU A 175 67.33 -2.02 3.93
N HIS A 176 68.49 -2.42 4.51
CA HIS A 176 69.77 -2.46 3.79
C HIS A 176 70.04 -3.76 3.03
N MET A 177 69.55 -4.90 3.52
CA MET A 177 69.82 -6.22 2.94
C MET A 177 68.97 -6.49 1.68
N GLU A 178 67.84 -5.81 1.54
CA GLU A 178 66.89 -6.01 0.46
C GLU A 178 67.32 -5.23 -0.78
N ARG A 179 68.18 -5.86 -1.61
CA ARG A 179 68.74 -5.32 -2.86
C ARG A 179 67.68 -4.91 -3.91
N SER A 180 66.40 -5.26 -3.70
CA SER A 180 65.26 -4.93 -4.54
C SER A 180 64.50 -3.67 -4.12
N LEU A 181 64.83 -3.06 -2.97
CA LEU A 181 64.27 -1.77 -2.58
C LEU A 181 64.95 -0.67 -3.39
N ASP A 182 64.46 -0.48 -4.61
CA ASP A 182 64.77 0.71 -5.39
C ASP A 182 64.23 1.94 -4.63
N SER A 183 64.80 3.12 -4.89
CA SER A 183 64.54 4.33 -4.13
C SER A 183 63.06 4.79 -4.18
N GLY A 184 62.26 4.21 -5.09
CA GLY A 184 60.82 4.44 -5.26
C GLY A 184 59.88 3.44 -4.57
N CYS A 185 60.39 2.51 -3.75
CA CYS A 185 59.57 1.56 -3.00
C CYS A 185 59.05 2.15 -1.68
N GLN A 186 57.82 1.80 -1.29
CA GLN A 186 57.26 2.09 0.04
C GLN A 186 57.36 0.87 0.97
N VAL A 187 57.86 1.06 2.19
CA VAL A 187 57.84 0.05 3.25
C VAL A 187 56.83 0.47 4.30
N LYS A 188 55.90 -0.43 4.65
CA LYS A 188 54.92 -0.19 5.72
C LYS A 188 55.41 -0.83 7.01
N VAL A 189 55.52 -0.02 8.06
CA VAL A 189 55.87 -0.39 9.41
C VAL A 189 54.58 -0.39 10.24
N PHE A 190 54.13 -1.56 10.63
CA PHE A 190 52.97 -1.70 11.51
C PHE A 190 53.44 -1.73 12.96
N TRP A 191 52.96 -0.77 13.76
CA TRP A 191 53.36 -0.59 15.16
C TRP A 191 52.15 -0.73 16.09
N PRO A 192 52.27 -1.42 17.25
CA PRO A 192 51.13 -1.66 18.13
C PRO A 192 50.46 -0.37 18.65
N LYS A 193 49.14 -0.26 18.48
CA LYS A 193 48.34 0.88 18.96
C LYS A 193 48.36 1.02 20.49
N SER A 194 48.62 -0.07 21.23
CA SER A 194 48.76 -0.05 22.68
C SER A 194 49.96 0.77 23.16
N ARG A 195 50.98 0.94 22.31
CA ARG A 195 52.23 1.64 22.66
C ARG A 195 52.25 3.11 22.28
N CYS A 196 51.37 3.56 21.38
CA CYS A 196 51.38 4.94 20.89
C CYS A 196 49.96 5.50 20.73
N ALA A 197 49.67 6.60 21.44
CA ALA A 197 48.40 7.30 21.37
C ALA A 197 48.11 7.86 19.96
N LEU A 198 49.12 8.41 19.28
CA LEU A 198 48.96 8.99 17.94
C LEU A 198 48.46 7.95 16.92
N LEU A 199 49.06 6.75 16.92
CA LEU A 199 48.69 5.67 15.99
C LEU A 199 47.36 5.01 16.36
N ARG A 200 46.97 5.07 17.64
CA ARG A 200 45.66 4.62 18.10
C ARG A 200 44.54 5.52 17.59
N ASP A 201 44.80 6.81 17.48
CA ASP A 201 43.83 7.82 17.03
C ASP A 201 43.84 7.99 15.48
N ASP A 202 44.10 6.92 14.74
CA ASP A 202 44.07 6.85 13.26
C ASP A 202 45.05 7.79 12.52
N LEU A 203 46.22 8.10 13.11
CA LEU A 203 47.30 8.81 12.43
C LEU A 203 48.25 7.85 11.68
N VAL A 204 48.51 8.13 10.41
CA VAL A 204 49.55 7.49 9.61
C VAL A 204 50.67 8.48 9.34
N ILE A 205 51.90 8.05 9.61
CA ILE A 205 53.09 8.89 9.47
C ILE A 205 53.93 8.39 8.30
N MET A 206 54.39 9.31 7.47
CA MET A 206 55.30 9.02 6.37
C MET A 206 56.64 9.72 6.57
N ASP A 207 57.72 8.94 6.59
CA ASP A 207 59.10 9.44 6.52
C ASP A 207 59.59 9.34 5.08
N SER A 208 60.07 10.46 4.54
CA SER A 208 60.62 10.54 3.18
C SER A 208 62.14 10.34 3.17
N PRO A 209 62.71 9.84 2.07
CA PRO A 209 64.16 9.91 1.86
C PRO A 209 64.65 11.36 1.83
N GLY A 210 65.96 11.57 2.00
CA GLY A 210 66.57 12.90 1.92
C GLY A 210 66.29 13.58 0.57
N THR A 211 65.89 14.85 0.58
CA THR A 211 65.58 15.62 -0.65
C THR A 211 66.81 15.85 -1.57
N ASP A 212 67.99 15.63 -1.02
CA ASP A 212 69.31 15.63 -1.65
C ASP A 212 69.64 14.31 -2.38
N VAL A 213 68.92 13.22 -2.12
CA VAL A 213 69.26 11.88 -2.62
C VAL A 213 68.85 11.67 -4.08
N THR A 214 67.71 12.24 -4.54
CA THR A 214 67.22 12.01 -5.91
C THR A 214 66.60 13.25 -6.57
N SER A 215 66.60 13.26 -7.92
CA SER A 215 65.88 14.24 -8.75
C SER A 215 64.42 13.84 -9.05
N TYR A 216 64.02 12.61 -8.69
CA TYR A 216 62.70 12.03 -8.95
C TYR A 216 61.67 12.27 -7.83
N LEU A 217 62.01 13.10 -6.83
CA LEU A 217 61.17 13.34 -5.65
C LEU A 217 59.74 13.75 -6.02
N ASP A 218 59.56 14.54 -7.09
CA ASP A 218 58.26 15.03 -7.56
C ASP A 218 57.33 13.85 -7.94
N SER A 219 57.85 12.85 -8.66
CA SER A 219 57.08 11.65 -9.03
C SER A 219 56.66 10.81 -7.82
N TRP A 220 57.43 10.86 -6.73
CA TRP A 220 57.12 10.14 -5.51
C TRP A 220 56.16 10.90 -4.62
N ILE A 221 56.21 12.24 -4.61
CA ILE A 221 55.20 13.08 -3.95
C ILE A 221 53.84 12.83 -4.59
N ASP A 222 53.79 12.80 -5.93
CA ASP A 222 52.55 12.50 -6.66
C ASP A 222 52.06 11.07 -6.37
N LYS A 223 52.95 10.09 -6.26
CA LYS A 223 52.55 8.71 -5.99
C LYS A 223 52.09 8.49 -4.54
N PHE A 224 52.81 9.04 -3.57
CA PHE A 224 52.68 8.65 -2.17
C PHE A 224 52.08 9.72 -1.27
N CYS A 225 52.09 10.99 -1.65
CA CYS A 225 51.79 12.11 -0.75
C CYS A 225 50.58 12.97 -1.18
N LEU A 226 49.94 12.71 -2.33
CA LEU A 226 48.73 13.46 -2.75
C LEU A 226 47.57 13.39 -1.75
N ASP A 227 47.51 12.30 -0.98
CA ASP A 227 46.52 12.04 0.05
C ASP A 227 47.00 12.45 1.46
N ALA A 228 48.15 13.13 1.60
CA ALA A 228 48.59 13.66 2.88
C ALA A 228 47.81 14.92 3.27
N ASP A 229 47.42 15.02 4.54
CA ASP A 229 46.63 16.13 5.09
C ASP A 229 47.52 17.26 5.63
N VAL A 230 48.74 16.92 6.07
CA VAL A 230 49.75 17.86 6.58
C VAL A 230 51.15 17.45 6.10
N PHE A 231 51.94 18.48 5.78
CA PHE A 231 53.35 18.35 5.44
C PHE A 231 54.21 18.98 6.53
N VAL A 232 55.20 18.24 7.02
CA VAL A 232 56.16 18.74 8.01
C VAL A 232 57.53 18.85 7.36
N LEU A 233 58.05 20.07 7.26
CA LEU A 233 59.42 20.28 6.79
C LEU A 233 60.39 20.34 7.97
N VAL A 234 61.34 19.42 7.99
CA VAL A 234 62.40 19.35 9.00
C VAL A 234 63.69 19.98 8.46
N GLY A 235 64.05 21.11 9.03
CA GLY A 235 65.31 21.82 8.74
C GLY A 235 66.36 21.61 9.83
N ASN A 236 67.63 21.85 9.51
CA ASN A 236 68.71 21.95 10.50
C ASN A 236 69.08 23.43 10.68
N ALA A 237 69.15 23.94 11.92
CA ALA A 237 69.53 25.34 12.20
C ALA A 237 71.00 25.66 12.02
N GLU A 238 71.87 24.66 11.98
CA GLU A 238 73.28 24.84 11.64
C GLU A 238 73.47 25.17 10.15
N SER A 239 72.44 24.93 9.33
CA SER A 239 72.43 25.23 7.90
C SER A 239 71.34 26.24 7.57
N THR A 240 71.63 27.21 6.71
CA THR A 240 70.55 28.04 6.15
C THR A 240 69.66 27.18 5.26
N LEU A 241 68.36 27.51 5.17
CA LEU A 241 67.44 26.93 4.17
C LEU A 241 68.05 27.09 2.78
N MET A 242 68.78 26.08 2.33
CA MET A 242 69.65 26.14 1.16
C MET A 242 68.85 26.00 -0.13
N ASN A 243 69.42 26.56 -1.20
CA ASN A 243 68.84 26.69 -2.54
C ASN A 243 68.28 25.41 -3.16
N THR A 244 68.57 24.21 -2.68
CA THR A 244 67.99 22.96 -3.22
C THR A 244 66.47 22.83 -3.06
N VAL A 245 65.87 23.37 -1.98
CA VAL A 245 64.39 23.46 -1.87
C VAL A 245 63.84 24.59 -2.76
N ARG A 246 64.69 25.59 -3.04
CA ARG A 246 64.42 26.80 -3.84
C ARG A 246 64.52 26.56 -5.36
N GLU A 247 65.44 25.69 -5.79
CA GLU A 247 65.85 25.45 -7.18
C GLU A 247 65.23 24.17 -7.76
N LYS A 248 64.91 23.17 -6.93
CA LYS A 248 64.10 22.03 -7.39
C LYS A 248 62.63 22.44 -7.37
N LYS A 249 61.93 22.11 -8.46
CA LYS A 249 60.52 22.37 -8.79
C LYS A 249 59.47 21.84 -7.79
N LEU A 250 59.81 21.69 -6.51
CA LEU A 250 58.88 21.40 -5.43
C LEU A 250 57.73 22.42 -5.39
N ASN A 251 57.99 23.68 -5.75
CA ASN A 251 56.96 24.70 -5.86
C ASN A 251 55.86 24.37 -6.89
N HIS A 252 56.15 23.68 -8.00
CA HIS A 252 55.13 23.41 -9.01
C HIS A 252 54.18 22.26 -8.62
N SER A 253 54.71 21.19 -8.00
CA SER A 253 53.88 20.07 -7.50
C SER A 253 53.18 20.39 -6.18
N PHE A 254 53.78 21.22 -5.31
CA PHE A 254 53.16 21.64 -4.05
C PHE A 254 52.13 22.77 -4.23
N ASN A 255 52.28 23.67 -5.22
CA ASN A 255 51.29 24.73 -5.47
C ASN A 255 50.01 24.25 -6.15
N SER A 256 49.99 23.08 -6.79
CA SER A 256 48.76 22.49 -7.35
C SER A 256 47.86 21.83 -6.30
N LEU A 257 48.34 21.69 -5.06
CA LEU A 257 47.62 21.10 -3.94
C LEU A 257 47.01 22.23 -3.11
N GLU A 258 45.79 22.66 -3.43
CA GLU A 258 45.06 23.74 -2.74
C GLU A 258 44.91 23.58 -1.21
N ASN A 259 45.22 22.41 -0.65
CA ASN A 259 45.17 22.10 0.79
C ASN A 259 46.56 22.13 1.47
N PHE A 260 47.55 22.80 0.86
CA PHE A 260 48.91 22.83 1.37
C PHE A 260 49.00 23.60 2.69
N LYS A 261 49.24 22.87 3.77
CA LYS A 261 49.26 23.45 5.09
C LYS A 261 50.48 22.94 5.87
N ASN A 262 51.52 23.78 5.88
CA ASN A 262 52.86 23.42 6.37
C ASN A 262 53.04 23.65 7.87
N VAL A 263 53.72 22.70 8.53
CA VAL A 263 54.37 22.94 9.83
C VAL A 263 55.88 22.80 9.65
N PHE A 264 56.65 23.81 10.07
CA PHE A 264 58.11 23.81 9.96
C PHE A 264 58.72 23.49 11.32
N CYS A 265 59.49 22.39 11.38
CA CYS A 265 60.28 22.04 12.54
C CYS A 265 61.75 22.27 12.23
N HIS A 266 62.37 23.21 12.92
CA HIS A 266 63.80 23.39 12.87
C HIS A 266 64.45 22.59 14.00
N SER A 267 65.30 21.64 13.64
CA SER A 267 66.06 20.83 14.58
C SER A 267 67.47 21.38 14.79
N ASN A 268 67.92 21.29 16.04
CA ASN A 268 69.21 21.72 16.62
C ASN A 268 69.38 23.22 16.82
N ILE A 269 69.59 23.63 18.09
CA ILE A 269 69.84 25.02 18.50
C ILE A 269 71.16 25.06 19.25
N PHE A 270 72.13 25.79 18.69
CA PHE A 270 73.28 26.33 19.42
C PHE A 270 73.58 27.74 18.95
N SER A 271 72.58 28.61 18.94
CA SER A 271 72.78 29.93 18.35
C SER A 271 72.03 31.02 19.09
N LEU A 272 72.79 32.09 19.37
CA LEU A 272 72.40 33.36 19.97
C LEU A 272 70.99 33.82 19.51
N PRO A 273 70.23 34.56 20.34
CA PRO A 273 68.88 35.07 19.99
C PRO A 273 68.79 35.74 18.61
N GLN A 274 69.89 36.36 18.16
CA GLN A 274 70.03 37.01 16.86
C GLN A 274 69.91 36.03 15.67
N VAL A 275 70.46 34.82 15.79
CA VAL A 275 70.36 33.78 14.75
C VAL A 275 68.95 33.21 14.72
N ARG A 276 68.32 32.97 15.88
CA ARG A 276 66.91 32.53 15.93
C ARG A 276 65.99 33.50 15.19
N LYS A 277 66.18 34.81 15.38
CA LYS A 277 65.42 35.84 14.65
C LYS A 277 65.66 35.79 13.15
N GLN A 278 66.92 35.68 12.70
CA GLN A 278 67.26 35.57 11.28
C GLN A 278 66.62 34.34 10.62
N HIS A 279 66.63 33.18 11.30
CA HIS A 279 65.98 31.97 10.80
C HIS A 279 64.46 32.12 10.77
N MET A 280 63.86 32.78 11.78
CA MET A 280 62.42 33.07 11.78
C MET A 280 62.03 33.92 10.59
N ASP A 281 62.70 35.05 10.37
CA ASP A 281 62.39 35.98 9.26
C ASP A 281 62.54 35.28 7.89
N ARG A 282 63.58 34.44 7.73
CA ARG A 282 63.78 33.66 6.50
C ARG A 282 62.69 32.59 6.30
N CYS A 283 62.28 31.90 7.35
CA CYS A 283 61.20 30.91 7.28
C CYS A 283 59.84 31.58 6.97
N VAL A 284 59.59 32.77 7.53
CA VAL A 284 58.38 33.55 7.22
C VAL A 284 58.39 34.01 5.76
N SER A 285 59.50 34.58 5.26
CA SER A 285 59.65 34.95 3.84
C SER A 285 59.45 33.72 2.93
N PHE A 286 60.02 32.57 3.29
CA PHE A 286 59.82 31.33 2.54
C PHE A 286 58.34 30.88 2.48
N LEU A 287 57.62 30.94 3.61
CA LEU A 287 56.21 30.55 3.68
C LEU A 287 55.26 31.50 2.95
N VAL A 288 55.51 32.80 3.08
CA VAL A 288 54.59 33.87 2.63
C VAL A 288 54.92 34.30 1.20
N GLU A 289 56.19 34.52 0.87
CA GLU A 289 56.60 35.12 -0.41
C GLU A 289 56.90 34.05 -1.46
N GLU A 290 57.62 32.98 -1.09
CA GLU A 290 58.04 31.93 -2.02
C GLU A 290 56.95 30.88 -2.21
N LEU A 291 56.44 30.27 -1.13
CA LEU A 291 55.41 29.24 -1.19
C LEU A 291 54.00 29.80 -1.31
N ARG A 292 53.74 31.02 -0.79
CA ARG A 292 52.42 31.68 -0.81
C ARG A 292 51.28 30.84 -0.21
N VAL A 293 51.61 30.00 0.78
CA VAL A 293 50.66 29.08 1.42
C VAL A 293 50.06 29.61 2.73
N VAL A 294 50.64 30.67 3.30
CA VAL A 294 50.25 31.20 4.63
C VAL A 294 50.26 32.73 4.59
N ARG A 295 49.31 33.35 5.30
CA ARG A 295 49.30 34.80 5.54
C ARG A 295 50.43 35.19 6.50
N GLN A 296 50.93 36.42 6.39
CA GLN A 296 52.06 36.90 7.20
C GLN A 296 51.81 36.80 8.72
N GLU A 297 50.56 36.96 9.16
CA GLU A 297 50.14 36.88 10.56
C GLU A 297 50.15 35.46 11.13
N GLU A 298 49.88 34.46 10.28
CA GLU A 298 49.81 33.05 10.69
C GLU A 298 51.17 32.34 10.62
N ALA A 299 52.11 32.86 9.83
CA ALA A 299 53.40 32.21 9.57
C ALA A 299 54.23 31.93 10.84
N PRO A 300 54.35 32.84 11.83
CA PRO A 300 55.09 32.57 13.06
C PRO A 300 54.50 31.43 13.89
N GLY A 301 53.18 31.22 13.82
CA GLY A 301 52.48 30.14 14.53
C GLY A 301 52.74 28.74 13.96
N ARG A 302 53.38 28.65 12.78
CA ARG A 302 53.67 27.39 12.08
C ARG A 302 55.15 27.01 12.10
N ILE A 303 56.01 27.83 12.71
CA ILE A 303 57.47 27.64 12.75
C ILE A 303 57.90 27.35 14.18
N PHE A 304 58.58 26.23 14.40
CA PHE A 304 59.00 25.78 15.71
C PHE A 304 60.50 25.49 15.76
N PHE A 305 61.17 25.96 16.82
CA PHE A 305 62.60 25.73 17.06
C PHE A 305 62.78 24.67 18.14
N VAL A 306 63.10 23.44 17.72
CA VAL A 306 63.04 22.25 18.57
C VAL A 306 64.35 21.47 18.59
N SER A 307 64.48 20.60 19.59
CA SER A 307 65.57 19.63 19.68
C SER A 307 65.00 18.22 19.82
N ALA A 308 64.70 17.59 18.69
CA ALA A 308 64.08 16.26 18.68
C ALA A 308 64.94 15.19 19.39
N LYS A 309 66.27 15.33 19.34
CA LYS A 309 67.20 14.40 19.99
C LYS A 309 67.12 14.48 21.52
N GLU A 310 67.02 15.69 22.08
CA GLU A 310 66.84 15.88 23.53
C GLU A 310 65.47 15.37 23.98
N VAL A 311 64.42 15.70 23.23
CA VAL A 311 63.05 15.27 23.54
C VAL A 311 62.92 13.75 23.51
N LEU A 312 63.46 13.10 22.47
CA LEU A 312 63.47 11.64 22.38
C LEU A 312 64.26 11.01 23.54
N SER A 313 65.46 11.52 23.83
CA SER A 313 66.29 10.99 24.92
C SER A 313 65.59 11.15 26.27
N SER A 314 65.00 12.32 26.54
CA SER A 314 64.24 12.60 27.75
C SER A 314 63.04 11.66 27.89
N ARG A 315 62.24 11.47 26.85
CA ARG A 315 61.09 10.55 26.84
C ARG A 315 61.50 9.10 27.08
N MET A 316 62.61 8.65 26.48
CA MET A 316 63.16 7.31 26.69
C MET A 316 63.63 7.11 28.14
N HIS A 317 64.28 8.12 28.74
CA HIS A 317 64.67 8.09 30.15
C HIS A 317 63.45 8.02 31.06
N CYS A 318 62.43 8.86 30.83
CA CYS A 318 61.19 8.83 31.58
C CYS A 318 60.48 7.46 31.48
N ALA A 319 60.43 6.86 30.29
CA ALA A 319 59.85 5.53 30.09
C ALA A 319 60.60 4.43 30.88
N GLN A 320 61.88 4.64 31.19
CA GLN A 320 62.71 3.75 32.01
C GLN A 320 62.70 4.13 33.51
N GLY A 321 61.89 5.10 33.93
CA GLY A 321 61.81 5.57 35.31
C GLY A 321 62.96 6.49 35.75
N MET A 322 63.74 7.02 34.79
CA MET A 322 64.83 7.97 35.04
C MET A 322 64.33 9.43 34.90
N PRO A 323 65.00 10.40 35.55
CA PRO A 323 64.58 11.80 35.48
C PRO A 323 64.68 12.38 34.06
N GLU A 324 63.72 13.23 33.71
CA GLU A 324 63.59 13.86 32.38
C GLU A 324 64.80 14.71 31.97
N THR A 325 65.55 15.20 32.96
CA THR A 325 66.78 16.00 32.78
C THR A 325 67.96 15.17 32.27
N GLY A 326 67.91 13.83 32.37
CA GLY A 326 68.94 12.95 31.83
C GLY A 326 69.10 13.02 30.31
N GLY A 327 68.11 13.53 29.59
CA GLY A 327 68.15 13.75 28.14
C GLY A 327 68.65 15.12 27.68
N ALA A 328 68.99 16.04 28.60
CA ALA A 328 69.43 17.39 28.26
C ALA A 328 70.84 17.37 27.64
N LEU A 329 71.01 17.98 26.46
CA LEU A 329 72.30 18.11 25.79
C LEU A 329 72.93 19.49 26.01
N ALA A 330 72.13 20.50 26.36
CA ALA A 330 72.59 21.87 26.63
C ALA A 330 71.65 22.64 27.59
N GLU A 331 72.12 23.79 28.09
CA GLU A 331 71.28 24.74 28.83
C GLU A 331 70.05 25.17 28.01
N GLY A 332 68.93 25.47 28.69
CA GLY A 332 67.66 25.80 28.02
C GLY A 332 66.83 24.61 27.53
N PHE A 333 67.13 23.38 27.99
CA PHE A 333 66.37 22.16 27.66
C PHE A 333 64.86 22.30 27.86
N HIS A 334 64.42 22.91 28.97
CA HIS A 334 63.00 23.03 29.32
C HIS A 334 62.24 23.92 28.33
N GLU A 335 62.88 24.98 27.80
CA GLU A 335 62.27 25.84 26.79
C GLU A 335 62.08 25.09 25.46
N ARG A 336 63.08 24.31 25.04
CA ARG A 336 63.02 23.49 23.81
C ARG A 336 62.01 22.36 23.93
N LEU A 337 61.90 21.74 25.11
CA LEU A 337 60.87 20.75 25.40
C LEU A 337 59.47 21.35 25.32
N ARG A 338 59.27 22.54 25.91
CA ARG A 338 57.99 23.26 25.84
C ARG A 338 57.63 23.67 24.40
N GLU A 339 58.61 24.12 23.61
CA GLU A 339 58.40 24.42 22.19
C GLU A 339 57.99 23.17 21.40
N PHE A 340 58.61 22.01 21.69
CA PHE A 340 58.22 20.75 21.04
C PHE A 340 56.81 20.30 21.44
N GLN A 341 56.42 20.44 22.70
CA GLN A 341 55.05 20.17 23.15
C GLN A 341 54.05 21.12 22.49
N ARG A 342 54.41 22.39 22.29
CA ARG A 342 53.60 23.36 21.56
C ARG A 342 53.45 22.95 20.10
N PHE A 343 54.54 22.51 19.46
CA PHE A 343 54.51 21.94 18.12
C PHE A 343 53.55 20.75 18.03
N GLU A 344 53.64 19.78 18.95
CA GLU A 344 52.75 18.62 18.96
C GLU A 344 51.29 19.02 19.08
N ARG A 345 50.96 19.90 20.04
CA ARG A 345 49.59 20.35 20.24
C ARG A 345 49.03 21.08 19.02
N THR A 346 49.78 22.04 18.47
CA THR A 346 49.37 22.76 17.26
C THR A 346 49.26 21.82 16.06
N PHE A 347 50.16 20.85 15.94
CA PHE A 347 50.10 19.82 14.90
C PHE A 347 48.83 18.97 15.02
N GLU A 348 48.50 18.48 16.22
CA GLU A 348 47.32 17.63 16.47
C GLU A 348 46.01 18.38 16.22
N GLU A 349 45.89 19.63 16.69
CA GLU A 349 44.72 20.49 16.41
C GLU A 349 44.56 20.71 14.91
N PHE A 350 45.67 20.96 14.22
CA PHE A 350 45.63 21.30 12.82
C PHE A 350 45.32 20.12 11.90
N ILE A 351 45.97 18.97 12.12
CA ILE A 351 45.75 17.79 11.31
C ILE A 351 44.35 17.24 11.49
N SER A 352 43.80 17.29 12.71
CA SER A 352 42.45 16.80 12.97
C SER A 352 41.40 17.62 12.22
N HIS A 353 41.48 18.95 12.27
CA HIS A 353 40.58 19.83 11.51
C HIS A 353 40.78 19.73 10.00
N SER A 354 42.04 19.73 9.54
CA SER A 354 42.36 19.65 8.10
C SER A 354 41.85 18.34 7.51
N ALA A 355 42.15 17.20 8.14
CA ALA A 355 41.74 15.88 7.65
C ALA A 355 40.23 15.68 7.69
N VAL A 356 39.52 16.18 8.70
CA VAL A 356 38.04 16.11 8.72
C VAL A 356 37.46 16.80 7.48
N LYS A 357 37.96 18.00 7.16
CA LYS A 357 37.49 18.74 6.00
C LYS A 357 37.86 18.04 4.69
N THR A 358 39.14 17.79 4.44
CA THR A 358 39.62 17.23 3.16
C THR A 358 39.08 15.83 2.88
N LYS A 359 38.87 15.00 3.92
CA LYS A 359 38.43 13.61 3.75
C LYS A 359 36.92 13.45 3.72
N PHE A 360 36.15 14.28 4.41
CA PHE A 360 34.70 14.05 4.58
C PHE A 360 33.82 15.03 3.80
N GLU A 361 34.23 16.27 3.54
CA GLU A 361 33.40 17.32 2.93
C GLU A 361 32.74 16.88 1.61
N GLN A 362 33.54 16.34 0.67
CA GLN A 362 33.03 15.88 -0.63
C GLN A 362 32.07 14.70 -0.49
N HIS A 363 32.31 13.79 0.46
CA HIS A 363 31.45 12.63 0.66
C HIS A 363 30.13 13.02 1.32
N THR A 364 30.15 13.96 2.27
CA THR A 364 28.94 14.55 2.87
C THR A 364 28.08 15.24 1.82
N LEU A 365 28.68 16.06 0.93
CA LEU A 365 27.96 16.70 -0.16
C LEU A 365 27.33 15.68 -1.12
N ARG A 366 28.07 14.64 -1.51
CA ARG A 366 27.55 13.57 -2.37
C ARG A 366 26.42 12.78 -1.70
N ALA A 367 26.51 12.51 -0.40
CA ALA A 367 25.45 11.84 0.34
C ALA A 367 24.17 12.70 0.37
N TRP A 368 24.31 14.01 0.55
CA TRP A 368 23.19 14.94 0.49
C TRP A 368 22.51 14.92 -0.88
N GLN A 369 23.29 15.02 -1.98
CA GLN A 369 22.77 14.92 -3.35
C GLN A 369 22.05 13.61 -3.64
N ILE A 370 22.58 12.49 -3.13
CA ILE A 370 21.94 11.17 -3.29
C ILE A 370 20.62 11.12 -2.50
N THR A 371 20.60 11.67 -1.29
CA THR A 371 19.41 11.70 -0.44
C THR A 371 18.32 12.55 -1.10
N GLU A 372 18.68 13.72 -1.65
CA GLU A 372 17.78 14.60 -2.40
C GLU A 372 17.21 13.90 -3.65
N ALA A 373 18.03 13.19 -4.41
CA ALA A 373 17.57 12.43 -5.59
C ALA A 373 16.55 11.34 -5.20
N ILE A 374 16.83 10.56 -4.15
CA ILE A 374 15.90 9.53 -3.68
C ILE A 374 14.61 10.16 -3.16
N LYS A 375 14.72 11.28 -2.43
CA LYS A 375 13.57 12.05 -1.95
C LYS A 375 12.68 12.54 -3.11
N ALA A 376 13.29 13.04 -4.19
CA ALA A 376 12.57 13.44 -5.40
C ALA A 376 11.82 12.27 -6.06
N VAL A 377 12.42 11.07 -6.11
CA VAL A 377 11.75 9.86 -6.59
C VAL A 377 10.55 9.50 -5.70
N MET A 378 10.71 9.56 -4.37
CA MET A 378 9.61 9.31 -3.44
C MET A 378 8.47 10.32 -3.61
N ASP A 379 8.79 11.59 -3.82
CA ASP A 379 7.81 12.64 -4.11
C ASP A 379 7.06 12.40 -5.42
N ALA A 380 7.76 12.00 -6.49
CA ALA A 380 7.14 11.64 -7.75
C ALA A 380 6.15 10.47 -7.60
N ILE A 381 6.55 9.41 -6.88
CA ILE A 381 5.67 8.26 -6.57
C ILE A 381 4.47 8.70 -5.72
N ASN A 382 4.67 9.58 -4.73
CA ASN A 382 3.59 10.08 -3.90
C ASN A 382 2.58 10.91 -4.71
N ILE A 383 3.03 11.75 -5.64
CA ILE A 383 2.17 12.53 -6.53
C ILE A 383 1.40 11.60 -7.49
N ALA A 384 2.11 10.71 -8.19
CA ALA A 384 1.49 9.75 -9.11
C ALA A 384 0.46 8.84 -8.42
N SER A 385 0.77 8.37 -7.20
CA SER A 385 -0.17 7.56 -6.39
C SER A 385 -1.41 8.35 -5.97
N ALA A 386 -1.27 9.65 -5.69
CA ALA A 386 -2.39 10.52 -5.32
C ALA A 386 -3.30 10.80 -6.53
N GLU A 387 -2.73 11.08 -7.70
CA GLU A 387 -3.47 11.28 -8.95
C GLU A 387 -4.24 10.01 -9.33
N ARG A 388 -3.59 8.85 -9.32
CA ARG A 388 -4.24 7.57 -9.61
C ARG A 388 -5.34 7.22 -8.61
N LYS A 389 -5.17 7.63 -7.35
CA LYS A 389 -6.19 7.47 -6.30
C LYS A 389 -7.42 8.31 -6.59
N ILE A 390 -7.25 9.57 -7.01
CA ILE A 390 -8.37 10.45 -7.39
C ILE A 390 -9.17 9.83 -8.53
N PHE A 391 -8.49 9.41 -9.61
CA PHE A 391 -9.15 8.74 -10.74
C PHE A 391 -9.91 7.47 -10.31
N SER A 392 -9.31 6.65 -9.44
CA SER A 392 -9.96 5.42 -8.95
C SER A 392 -11.15 5.73 -8.02
N LEU A 393 -11.14 6.86 -7.31
CA LEU A 393 -12.26 7.31 -6.49
C LEU A 393 -13.42 7.80 -7.35
N GLU A 394 -13.13 8.55 -8.41
CA GLU A 394 -14.11 9.02 -9.39
C GLU A 394 -14.80 7.83 -10.08
N ASP A 395 -14.04 6.87 -10.63
CA ASP A 395 -14.60 5.68 -11.27
C ASP A 395 -15.43 4.84 -10.29
N ARG A 396 -15.01 4.73 -9.01
CA ARG A 396 -15.79 4.03 -8.00
C ARG A 396 -17.13 4.72 -7.73
N GLU A 397 -17.17 6.05 -7.70
CA GLU A 397 -18.41 6.79 -7.51
C GLU A 397 -19.31 6.65 -8.74
N ASP A 398 -18.76 6.69 -9.95
CA ASP A 398 -19.50 6.44 -11.20
C ASP A 398 -20.15 5.04 -11.22
N GLN A 399 -19.41 3.99 -10.82
CA GLN A 399 -19.98 2.63 -10.72
C GLN A 399 -21.07 2.54 -9.64
N LYS A 400 -20.93 3.28 -8.55
CA LYS A 400 -21.90 3.31 -7.45
C LYS A 400 -23.18 4.04 -7.84
N ASP A 401 -23.08 5.17 -8.53
CA ASP A 401 -24.22 5.88 -9.10
C ASP A 401 -24.96 5.01 -10.13
N ARG A 402 -24.21 4.29 -10.96
CA ARG A 402 -24.79 3.33 -11.91
C ARG A 402 -25.51 2.18 -11.21
N LEU A 403 -24.94 1.65 -10.13
CA LEU A 403 -25.57 0.61 -9.29
C LEU A 403 -26.88 1.12 -8.68
N GLU A 404 -26.87 2.34 -8.12
CA GLU A 404 -28.06 2.96 -7.53
C GLU A 404 -29.14 3.22 -8.59
N PHE A 405 -28.74 3.65 -9.80
CA PHE A 405 -29.66 3.80 -10.93
C PHE A 405 -30.32 2.48 -11.32
N VAL A 406 -29.53 1.39 -11.48
CA VAL A 406 -30.06 0.06 -11.84
C VAL A 406 -31.02 -0.46 -10.78
N ARG A 407 -30.66 -0.34 -9.48
CA ARG A 407 -31.54 -0.69 -8.36
C ARG A 407 -32.83 0.13 -8.37
N GLY A 408 -32.74 1.43 -8.65
CA GLY A 408 -33.89 2.32 -8.77
C GLY A 408 -34.85 1.91 -9.90
N GLN A 409 -34.32 1.56 -11.08
CA GLN A 409 -35.13 1.08 -12.21
C GLN A 409 -35.80 -0.26 -11.90
N LEU A 410 -35.09 -1.19 -11.24
CA LEU A 410 -35.66 -2.48 -10.84
C LEU A 410 -36.83 -2.31 -9.87
N ASN A 411 -36.70 -1.42 -8.88
CA ASN A 411 -37.76 -1.14 -7.92
C ASN A 411 -39.01 -0.56 -8.61
N ARG A 412 -38.83 0.42 -9.50
CA ARG A 412 -39.94 1.01 -10.28
C ARG A 412 -40.61 -0.01 -11.20
N LEU A 413 -39.81 -0.85 -11.86
CA LEU A 413 -40.34 -1.89 -12.74
C LEU A 413 -41.10 -2.96 -11.95
N THR A 414 -40.60 -3.33 -10.77
CA THR A 414 -41.25 -4.25 -9.84
C THR A 414 -42.60 -3.70 -9.37
N GLU A 415 -42.67 -2.42 -9.01
CA GLU A 415 -43.94 -1.76 -8.65
C GLU A 415 -44.92 -1.73 -9.82
N ASN A 416 -44.46 -1.33 -11.02
CA ASN A 416 -45.31 -1.28 -12.22
C ASN A 416 -45.87 -2.66 -12.60
N ILE A 417 -45.06 -3.71 -12.53
CA ILE A 417 -45.50 -5.08 -12.83
C ILE A 417 -46.48 -5.56 -11.76
N LYS A 418 -46.23 -5.31 -10.47
CA LYS A 418 -47.19 -5.62 -9.39
C LYS A 418 -48.52 -4.92 -9.61
N GLU A 419 -48.49 -3.64 -9.97
CA GLU A 419 -49.69 -2.85 -10.25
C GLU A 419 -50.46 -3.42 -11.45
N LYS A 420 -49.79 -3.69 -12.58
CA LYS A 420 -50.40 -4.32 -13.76
C LYS A 420 -50.97 -5.70 -13.48
N ILE A 421 -50.30 -6.52 -12.69
CA ILE A 421 -50.80 -7.84 -12.28
C ILE A 421 -52.09 -7.67 -11.48
N ASN A 422 -52.13 -6.73 -10.54
CA ASN A 422 -53.34 -6.44 -9.77
C ASN A 422 -54.46 -5.92 -10.70
N THR A 423 -54.17 -4.98 -11.61
CA THR A 423 -55.17 -4.46 -12.55
C THR A 423 -55.72 -5.53 -13.48
N ILE A 424 -54.89 -6.41 -14.04
CA ILE A 424 -55.34 -7.51 -14.91
C ILE A 424 -56.20 -8.50 -14.11
N THR A 425 -55.81 -8.79 -12.87
CA THR A 425 -56.58 -9.67 -11.97
C THR A 425 -57.95 -9.07 -11.67
N ASP A 426 -58.01 -7.77 -11.38
CA ASP A 426 -59.24 -7.03 -11.11
C ASP A 426 -60.12 -6.88 -12.35
N GLU A 427 -59.54 -6.63 -13.54
CA GLU A 427 -60.27 -6.54 -14.80
C GLU A 427 -60.88 -7.87 -15.23
N VAL A 428 -60.17 -8.99 -15.05
CA VAL A 428 -60.69 -10.32 -15.35
C VAL A 428 -61.79 -10.69 -14.34
N ALA A 429 -61.67 -10.30 -13.07
CA ALA A 429 -62.74 -10.45 -12.09
C ALA A 429 -63.97 -9.60 -12.44
N ALA A 430 -63.77 -8.34 -12.84
CA ALA A 430 -64.85 -7.40 -13.15
C ALA A 430 -65.58 -7.71 -14.48
N LYS A 431 -64.87 -8.17 -15.53
CA LYS A 431 -65.47 -8.56 -16.82
C LYS A 431 -66.23 -9.89 -16.77
N VAL A 432 -66.03 -10.70 -15.73
CA VAL A 432 -66.78 -11.96 -15.54
C VAL A 432 -68.13 -11.72 -14.85
N ASP A 433 -68.38 -10.54 -14.27
CA ASP A 433 -69.59 -10.30 -13.45
C ASP A 433 -70.70 -9.46 -14.11
N ILE A 434 -70.56 -8.93 -15.33
CA ILE A 434 -71.62 -8.09 -15.94
C ILE A 434 -71.85 -8.35 -17.45
N ARG A 435 -73.02 -8.97 -17.74
CA ARG A 435 -73.91 -8.90 -18.93
C ARG A 435 -73.34 -8.87 -20.36
N ASN A 436 -73.74 -9.90 -21.12
CA ASN A 436 -74.26 -9.91 -22.49
C ASN A 436 -74.16 -8.59 -23.32
N HIS A 437 -73.19 -8.51 -24.24
CA HIS A 437 -73.42 -7.95 -25.60
C HIS A 437 -72.34 -8.45 -26.58
N PRO A 438 -72.70 -9.02 -27.74
CA PRO A 438 -71.71 -9.39 -28.75
C PRO A 438 -71.40 -8.19 -29.65
N ARG A 439 -70.10 -7.86 -29.82
CA ARG A 439 -69.41 -7.32 -31.02
C ARG A 439 -68.32 -6.27 -30.69
N PHE A 440 -67.13 -6.47 -31.28
CA PHE A 440 -66.20 -5.45 -31.86
C PHE A 440 -65.69 -4.32 -30.92
N CYS A 441 -64.42 -3.93 -30.75
CA CYS A 441 -63.20 -3.92 -31.56
C CYS A 441 -61.98 -3.79 -30.62
N ILE A 442 -60.86 -4.49 -30.88
CA ILE A 442 -59.55 -4.30 -30.22
C ILE A 442 -58.51 -3.84 -31.26
N SER A 443 -58.83 -2.82 -32.07
CA SER A 443 -57.88 -2.35 -33.09
C SER A 443 -57.75 -0.83 -33.25
N GLU A 444 -58.49 0.00 -32.51
CA GLU A 444 -58.43 1.47 -32.71
C GLU A 444 -57.79 2.28 -31.56
N ASN A 445 -57.63 1.72 -30.36
CA ASN A 445 -57.23 2.54 -29.20
C ASN A 445 -55.72 2.64 -28.95
N ILE A 446 -54.87 2.01 -29.77
CA ILE A 446 -53.41 2.00 -29.55
C ILE A 446 -52.65 2.87 -30.57
N ARG A 447 -53.31 3.35 -31.63
CA ARG A 447 -52.64 4.13 -32.70
C ARG A 447 -52.38 5.61 -32.39
N PRO A 448 -53.16 6.33 -31.56
CA PRO A 448 -52.94 7.77 -31.33
C PRO A 448 -52.10 8.12 -30.09
N LEU A 449 -51.57 7.14 -29.34
CA LEU A 449 -50.87 7.39 -28.07
C LEU A 449 -49.33 7.30 -28.14
N LEU A 450 -48.74 7.16 -29.33
CA LEU A 450 -47.28 7.18 -29.50
C LEU A 450 -46.82 8.41 -30.29
N PRO A 451 -45.77 9.11 -29.82
CA PRO A 451 -45.10 10.15 -30.59
C PRO A 451 -44.51 9.60 -31.91
N PRO A 452 -44.47 10.40 -33.00
CA PRO A 452 -44.04 9.94 -34.32
C PRO A 452 -42.57 9.47 -34.38
N ASP A 453 -41.71 9.90 -33.45
CA ASP A 453 -40.27 9.67 -33.54
C ASP A 453 -39.79 8.32 -32.96
N VAL A 454 -40.68 7.52 -32.37
CA VAL A 454 -40.33 6.22 -31.74
C VAL A 454 -40.89 5.01 -32.49
N GLN A 455 -41.65 5.22 -33.58
CA GLN A 455 -42.22 4.12 -34.37
C GLN A 455 -41.20 3.39 -35.25
N GLU A 456 -40.13 4.03 -35.71
CA GLU A 456 -39.20 3.39 -36.65
C GLU A 456 -38.09 2.54 -36.01
N GLN A 457 -37.72 2.79 -34.74
CA GLN A 457 -36.56 2.12 -34.13
C GLN A 457 -36.88 0.92 -33.23
N PHE A 458 -38.15 0.67 -32.90
CA PHE A 458 -38.56 -0.42 -32.00
C PHE A 458 -38.88 -1.76 -32.69
N HIS A 459 -38.54 -1.92 -33.98
CA HIS A 459 -38.95 -3.08 -34.76
C HIS A 459 -38.05 -4.32 -34.65
N ILE A 460 -36.95 -4.33 -33.88
CA ILE A 460 -35.92 -5.39 -34.06
C ILE A 460 -35.81 -6.44 -32.94
N HIS A 461 -36.26 -6.23 -31.69
CA HIS A 461 -36.08 -7.28 -30.66
C HIS A 461 -37.23 -7.42 -29.65
N LEU A 462 -38.42 -7.78 -30.13
CA LEU A 462 -39.34 -8.59 -29.33
C LEU A 462 -40.03 -9.60 -30.27
N PRO A 463 -39.96 -10.92 -30.02
CA PRO A 463 -40.83 -11.87 -30.70
C PRO A 463 -42.26 -11.57 -30.21
N SER A 464 -42.99 -10.74 -30.95
CA SER A 464 -44.42 -10.54 -30.75
C SER A 464 -45.15 -11.81 -31.20
N ARG A 465 -45.02 -12.89 -30.43
CA ARG A 465 -45.91 -14.04 -30.55
C ARG A 465 -47.28 -13.54 -30.11
N LYS A 466 -48.12 -13.23 -31.10
CA LYS A 466 -49.56 -13.02 -30.91
C LYS A 466 -50.07 -14.15 -30.03
N PHE A 467 -50.46 -13.83 -28.80
CA PHE A 467 -51.00 -14.80 -27.86
C PHE A 467 -52.38 -15.22 -28.39
N VAL A 468 -52.42 -16.31 -29.17
CA VAL A 468 -53.66 -16.86 -29.73
C VAL A 468 -54.13 -17.97 -28.80
N LEU A 469 -55.05 -17.61 -27.93
CA LEU A 469 -55.75 -18.52 -27.04
C LEU A 469 -56.74 -19.37 -27.87
N THR A 470 -56.42 -20.64 -28.12
CA THR A 470 -57.29 -21.58 -28.87
C THR A 470 -57.95 -22.55 -27.89
N TYR A 471 -59.28 -22.54 -27.83
CA TYR A 471 -60.06 -23.48 -27.02
C TYR A 471 -60.83 -24.43 -27.92
N ASP A 472 -60.74 -25.72 -27.62
CA ASP A 472 -61.52 -26.76 -28.26
C ASP A 472 -62.69 -27.13 -27.35
N LEU A 473 -63.84 -26.47 -27.54
CA LEU A 473 -65.06 -26.77 -26.82
C LEU A 473 -65.69 -28.02 -27.45
N ASN A 474 -65.60 -29.16 -26.75
CA ASN A 474 -66.16 -30.42 -27.23
C ASN A 474 -67.70 -30.37 -27.23
N LEU A 475 -68.26 -29.83 -28.31
CA LEU A 475 -69.69 -29.60 -28.52
C LEU A 475 -70.54 -30.88 -28.35
N ALA A 476 -69.97 -32.05 -28.61
CA ALA A 476 -70.66 -33.33 -28.47
C ALA A 476 -71.05 -33.61 -27.01
N THR A 477 -70.18 -33.27 -26.05
CA THR A 477 -70.46 -33.40 -24.61
C THR A 477 -71.38 -32.31 -24.06
N LEU A 478 -71.38 -31.12 -24.69
CA LEU A 478 -72.20 -29.98 -24.30
C LEU A 478 -73.70 -30.20 -24.62
N CYS A 479 -74.01 -30.99 -25.65
CA CYS A 479 -75.38 -31.24 -26.12
C CYS A 479 -76.00 -32.57 -25.66
N ALA A 480 -75.24 -33.43 -24.96
CA ALA A 480 -75.68 -34.80 -24.64
C ALA A 480 -76.89 -34.86 -23.68
N ASP A 481 -77.08 -33.86 -22.83
CA ASP A 481 -78.15 -33.80 -21.82
C ASP A 481 -79.42 -33.05 -22.28
N PHE A 482 -79.45 -32.56 -23.54
CA PHE A 482 -80.57 -31.75 -24.01
C PHE A 482 -81.81 -32.61 -24.29
N GLN A 483 -82.85 -32.48 -23.47
CA GLN A 483 -84.16 -33.10 -23.69
C GLN A 483 -85.15 -32.10 -24.29
N GLU A 484 -85.59 -32.40 -25.50
CA GLU A 484 -86.56 -31.61 -26.28
C GLU A 484 -87.98 -31.75 -25.69
N ASN A 485 -88.61 -30.65 -25.28
CA ASN A 485 -89.99 -30.65 -24.78
C ASN A 485 -90.86 -29.73 -25.64
N ILE A 486 -91.56 -30.33 -26.61
CA ILE A 486 -92.41 -29.63 -27.61
C ILE A 486 -93.86 -30.12 -27.54
N ASP A 487 -94.27 -30.69 -26.41
CA ASP A 487 -95.67 -31.09 -26.24
C ASP A 487 -96.57 -29.85 -26.17
N PHE A 488 -97.66 -29.91 -26.93
CA PHE A 488 -98.66 -28.84 -26.95
C PHE A 488 -99.30 -28.71 -25.56
N GLN A 489 -98.93 -27.68 -24.81
CA GLN A 489 -99.56 -27.30 -23.56
C GLN A 489 -100.46 -26.09 -23.82
N PHE A 490 -101.77 -26.29 -23.69
CA PHE A 490 -102.74 -25.20 -23.81
C PHE A 490 -102.48 -24.16 -22.72
N SER A 491 -102.31 -22.89 -23.09
CA SER A 491 -101.98 -21.78 -22.16
C SER A 491 -103.00 -21.60 -21.03
N LEU A 492 -104.24 -22.03 -21.25
CA LEU A 492 -105.34 -22.06 -20.28
C LEU A 492 -105.70 -23.49 -19.84
N GLY A 493 -104.76 -24.43 -19.94
CA GLY A 493 -104.95 -25.81 -19.49
C GLY A 493 -105.45 -25.86 -18.05
N TRP A 494 -106.24 -26.89 -17.72
CA TRP A 494 -106.85 -27.01 -16.39
C TRP A 494 -105.80 -26.92 -15.26
N THR A 495 -104.58 -27.40 -15.50
CA THR A 495 -103.44 -27.27 -14.56
C THR A 495 -102.96 -25.83 -14.38
N ALA A 496 -102.91 -25.02 -15.44
CA ALA A 496 -102.58 -23.60 -15.40
C ALA A 496 -103.69 -22.79 -14.72
N LEU A 497 -104.95 -23.10 -15.02
CA LEU A 497 -106.14 -22.46 -14.44
C LEU A 497 -106.25 -22.73 -12.93
N VAL A 498 -106.01 -23.99 -12.50
CA VAL A 498 -105.92 -24.38 -11.09
C VAL A 498 -104.73 -23.72 -10.39
N SER A 499 -103.55 -23.64 -11.05
CA SER A 499 -102.37 -22.97 -10.48
C SER A 499 -102.57 -21.46 -10.27
N ARG A 500 -103.43 -20.83 -11.08
CA ARG A 500 -103.69 -19.39 -11.04
C ARG A 500 -104.79 -18.99 -10.05
N PHE A 501 -105.77 -19.87 -9.80
CA PHE A 501 -106.85 -19.61 -8.82
C PHE A 501 -106.57 -20.17 -7.41
N ILE A 502 -105.73 -21.20 -7.26
CA ILE A 502 -105.47 -21.88 -5.97
C ILE A 502 -104.00 -21.71 -5.50
N GLY A 503 -103.15 -21.08 -6.32
CA GLY A 503 -101.73 -20.87 -6.04
C GLY A 503 -100.87 -22.11 -6.33
N PRO A 504 -99.58 -21.92 -6.72
CA PRO A 504 -98.74 -22.99 -7.26
C PRO A 504 -98.41 -24.12 -6.26
N SER A 505 -98.42 -23.83 -4.95
CA SER A 505 -98.10 -24.80 -3.89
C SER A 505 -99.24 -25.77 -3.58
N ASN A 506 -100.50 -25.32 -3.66
CA ASN A 506 -101.67 -26.16 -3.41
C ASN A 506 -102.14 -26.92 -4.67
N ALA A 507 -101.87 -26.36 -5.87
CA ALA A 507 -102.17 -27.01 -7.15
C ALA A 507 -101.40 -28.34 -7.35
N LYS A 508 -100.12 -28.39 -6.97
CA LYS A 508 -99.32 -29.63 -7.03
C LYS A 508 -99.89 -30.72 -6.11
N ARG A 509 -100.30 -30.38 -4.88
CA ARG A 509 -100.92 -31.34 -3.94
C ARG A 509 -102.26 -31.87 -4.42
N ALA A 510 -103.10 -31.02 -5.03
CA ALA A 510 -104.39 -31.44 -5.58
C ALA A 510 -104.22 -32.36 -6.81
N LEU A 511 -103.26 -32.06 -7.69
CA LEU A 511 -102.98 -32.86 -8.89
C LEU A 511 -102.34 -34.22 -8.55
N THR A 512 -101.45 -34.29 -7.54
CA THR A 512 -100.90 -35.57 -7.09
C THR A 512 -101.93 -36.45 -6.36
N ALA A 513 -102.88 -35.87 -5.62
CA ALA A 513 -103.92 -36.62 -4.91
C ALA A 513 -104.94 -37.28 -5.87
N MET A 514 -105.18 -36.69 -7.04
CA MET A 514 -106.09 -37.25 -8.05
C MET A 514 -105.42 -38.36 -8.88
N ASN A 515 -104.11 -38.27 -9.12
CA ASN A 515 -103.34 -39.26 -9.87
C ASN A 515 -103.06 -40.56 -9.06
N GLN A 516 -103.01 -40.48 -7.73
CA GLN A 516 -102.79 -41.63 -6.85
C GLN A 516 -103.96 -42.62 -6.78
N LYS A 517 -105.18 -42.23 -7.18
CA LYS A 517 -106.36 -43.12 -7.19
C LYS A 517 -106.48 -44.01 -8.44
N PHE A 518 -105.62 -43.83 -9.45
CA PHE A 518 -105.68 -44.57 -10.71
C PHE A 518 -104.61 -45.66 -10.89
N GLN A 519 -103.78 -45.92 -9.86
CA GLN A 519 -102.79 -47.00 -9.87
C GLN A 519 -103.07 -48.03 -8.78
N VAL A 520 -104.13 -48.83 -8.96
CA VAL A 520 -104.23 -50.17 -8.36
C VAL A 520 -104.82 -51.14 -9.39
N SER A 521 -103.97 -52.09 -9.79
CA SER A 521 -104.20 -53.41 -10.39
C SER A 521 -104.62 -53.54 -11.86
N HIS A 522 -103.62 -53.79 -12.71
CA HIS A 522 -103.73 -54.56 -13.95
C HIS A 522 -103.31 -56.01 -13.63
N GLY A 523 -104.23 -56.97 -13.72
CA GLY A 523 -103.95 -58.40 -13.55
C GLY A 523 -105.19 -59.25 -13.86
N GLN A 524 -105.01 -60.20 -14.77
CA GLN A 524 -105.95 -61.01 -15.55
C GLN A 524 -107.17 -61.69 -14.89
N ASP A 525 -108.22 -61.83 -15.73
CA ASP A 525 -109.18 -62.92 -15.90
C ASP A 525 -110.16 -63.30 -14.76
N HIS A 526 -111.42 -62.84 -14.86
CA HIS A 526 -112.64 -63.68 -14.99
C HIS A 526 -113.94 -62.85 -14.86
N MET A 527 -114.76 -62.92 -15.91
CA MET A 527 -116.23 -63.02 -15.94
C MET A 527 -117.10 -62.09 -15.03
N VAL A 528 -117.62 -61.02 -15.67
CA VAL A 528 -119.00 -60.50 -15.62
C VAL A 528 -119.88 -60.91 -14.42
N PHE A 529 -119.66 -60.30 -13.24
CA PHE A 529 -120.71 -60.19 -12.19
C PHE A 529 -120.53 -59.03 -11.18
N SER A 530 -119.42 -58.27 -11.19
CA SER A 530 -119.12 -57.33 -10.09
C SER A 530 -119.27 -55.83 -10.43
N MET A 531 -120.00 -55.44 -11.48
CA MET A 531 -120.29 -54.01 -11.74
C MET A 531 -121.39 -53.42 -10.84
N ALA A 532 -122.14 -54.24 -10.08
CA ALA A 532 -123.28 -53.76 -9.31
C ALA A 532 -122.98 -53.44 -7.82
N THR A 533 -121.75 -53.62 -7.33
CA THR A 533 -121.44 -53.48 -5.88
C THR A 533 -120.41 -52.40 -5.53
N GLY A 534 -119.88 -51.65 -6.50
CA GLY A 534 -118.90 -50.57 -6.25
C GLY A 534 -119.48 -49.18 -5.99
N VAL A 535 -120.81 -49.02 -6.03
CA VAL A 535 -121.49 -47.71 -5.93
C VAL A 535 -122.13 -47.49 -4.56
N VAL A 536 -121.55 -47.99 -3.46
CA VAL A 536 -121.96 -47.58 -2.11
C VAL A 536 -120.73 -47.53 -1.20
N SER A 537 -119.96 -46.45 -1.33
CA SER A 537 -119.17 -45.88 -0.22
C SER A 537 -118.39 -44.68 -0.76
N LEU A 538 -119.01 -43.50 -0.76
CA LEU A 538 -118.34 -42.20 -0.78
C LEU A 538 -119.33 -41.11 -0.34
N THR A 539 -119.80 -41.24 0.89
CA THR A 539 -120.44 -40.16 1.64
C THR A 539 -119.37 -39.13 2.02
N SER A 540 -119.08 -38.18 1.14
CA SER A 540 -118.28 -36.99 1.46
C SER A 540 -119.09 -35.74 1.16
N ARG A 541 -119.26 -34.90 2.18
CA ARG A 541 -120.06 -33.67 2.20
C ARG A 541 -119.66 -32.60 1.18
N ALA A 542 -118.57 -32.78 0.43
CA ALA A 542 -118.12 -31.85 -0.60
C ALA A 542 -118.64 -32.19 -2.02
N SER A 543 -119.04 -33.43 -2.30
CA SER A 543 -119.59 -33.82 -3.62
C SER A 543 -121.05 -33.38 -3.80
N MET A 544 -121.81 -33.28 -2.70
CA MET A 544 -123.19 -32.76 -2.72
C MET A 544 -123.25 -31.26 -3.04
N THR A 545 -122.26 -30.46 -2.63
CA THR A 545 -122.22 -29.02 -2.95
C THR A 545 -121.91 -28.77 -4.42
N VAL A 546 -121.07 -29.59 -5.06
CA VAL A 546 -120.76 -29.47 -6.50
C VAL A 546 -121.95 -29.90 -7.37
N LEU A 547 -122.70 -30.93 -6.97
CA LEU A 547 -123.92 -31.34 -7.69
C LEU A 547 -125.06 -30.32 -7.52
N VAL A 548 -125.19 -29.69 -6.36
CA VAL A 548 -126.20 -28.64 -6.12
C VAL A 548 -125.83 -27.33 -6.81
N ILE A 549 -124.57 -26.87 -6.74
CA ILE A 549 -124.13 -25.68 -7.47
C ILE A 549 -124.16 -25.94 -8.98
N GLY A 550 -123.75 -27.14 -9.43
CA GLY A 550 -123.84 -27.56 -10.82
C GLY A 550 -125.30 -27.58 -11.32
N GLY A 551 -126.23 -28.12 -10.53
CA GLY A 551 -127.65 -28.16 -10.86
C GLY A 551 -128.35 -26.80 -10.81
N VAL A 552 -127.97 -25.92 -9.88
CA VAL A 552 -128.52 -24.54 -9.80
C VAL A 552 -128.00 -23.68 -10.94
N VAL A 553 -126.71 -23.78 -11.29
CA VAL A 553 -126.13 -23.09 -12.46
C VAL A 553 -126.73 -23.62 -13.77
N TRP A 554 -126.98 -24.93 -13.87
CA TRP A 554 -127.64 -25.56 -15.02
C TRP A 554 -129.08 -25.03 -15.23
N ARG A 555 -129.78 -24.69 -14.14
CA ARG A 555 -131.16 -24.18 -14.17
C ARG A 555 -131.26 -22.65 -14.31
N SER A 556 -130.25 -21.89 -13.87
CA SER A 556 -130.28 -20.42 -13.86
C SER A 556 -129.64 -19.76 -15.08
N VAL A 557 -128.64 -20.39 -15.70
CA VAL A 557 -127.86 -19.78 -16.79
C VAL A 557 -128.37 -20.17 -18.18
N GLY A 558 -129.22 -21.20 -18.27
CA GLY A 558 -129.73 -21.74 -19.52
C GLY A 558 -128.63 -22.45 -20.32
N TRP A 559 -128.98 -23.58 -20.95
CA TRP A 559 -128.02 -24.40 -21.70
C TRP A 559 -127.26 -23.62 -22.78
N ARG A 560 -127.83 -22.50 -23.27
CA ARG A 560 -127.25 -21.63 -24.30
C ARG A 560 -125.95 -20.95 -23.87
N LEU A 561 -125.81 -20.53 -22.61
CA LEU A 561 -124.61 -19.84 -22.11
C LEU A 561 -123.47 -20.82 -21.80
N ILE A 562 -123.80 -22.03 -21.33
CA ILE A 562 -122.82 -23.12 -21.14
C ILE A 562 -122.36 -23.65 -22.51
N ALA A 563 -123.28 -23.79 -23.46
CA ALA A 563 -122.92 -24.12 -24.83
C ALA A 563 -122.06 -23.02 -25.46
N LEU A 564 -122.39 -21.73 -25.29
CA LEU A 564 -121.56 -20.62 -25.77
C LEU A 564 -120.17 -20.58 -25.14
N SER A 565 -120.05 -20.78 -23.82
CA SER A 565 -118.74 -20.78 -23.15
C SER A 565 -117.91 -22.02 -23.49
N ALA A 566 -118.54 -23.21 -23.62
CA ALA A 566 -117.87 -24.42 -24.09
C ALA A 566 -117.46 -24.30 -25.57
N THR A 567 -118.28 -23.64 -26.41
CA THR A 567 -117.95 -23.38 -27.82
C THR A 567 -116.83 -22.34 -27.93
N LEU A 568 -116.83 -21.29 -27.11
CA LEU A 568 -115.77 -20.27 -27.06
C LEU A 568 -114.44 -20.87 -26.53
N TYR A 569 -114.51 -21.71 -25.50
CA TYR A 569 -113.35 -22.44 -24.98
C TYR A 569 -112.81 -23.45 -25.99
N GLY A 570 -113.71 -24.17 -26.68
CA GLY A 570 -113.37 -25.06 -27.79
C GLY A 570 -112.73 -24.32 -28.97
N LEU A 571 -113.24 -23.14 -29.32
CA LEU A 571 -112.70 -22.26 -30.37
C LEU A 571 -111.32 -21.70 -29.98
N LEU A 572 -111.10 -21.32 -28.71
CA LEU A 572 -109.78 -20.91 -28.21
C LEU A 572 -108.77 -22.06 -28.22
N TYR A 573 -109.19 -23.26 -27.81
CA TYR A 573 -108.36 -24.46 -27.91
C TYR A 573 -108.02 -24.81 -29.35
N LEU A 574 -109.01 -24.73 -30.27
CA LEU A 574 -108.79 -24.96 -31.69
C LEU A 574 -107.91 -23.87 -32.30
N TYR A 575 -108.08 -22.60 -31.91
CA TYR A 575 -107.26 -21.49 -32.34
C TYR A 575 -105.81 -21.66 -31.89
N GLU A 576 -105.57 -22.03 -30.64
CA GLU A 576 -104.23 -22.26 -30.10
C GLU A 576 -103.59 -23.52 -30.71
N LYS A 577 -104.38 -24.56 -31.00
CA LYS A 577 -103.94 -25.79 -31.68
C LYS A 577 -103.66 -25.60 -33.17
N LEU A 578 -104.41 -24.73 -33.85
CA LEU A 578 -104.20 -24.36 -35.26
C LEU A 578 -103.03 -23.37 -35.43
N THR A 579 -102.80 -22.50 -34.44
CA THR A 579 -101.65 -21.59 -34.44
C THR A 579 -100.34 -22.27 -33.99
N TRP A 580 -100.41 -23.49 -33.42
CA TRP A 580 -99.27 -24.36 -33.13
C TRP A 580 -98.71 -25.03 -34.39
N THR A 581 -98.10 -24.22 -35.27
CA THR A 581 -97.48 -24.65 -36.53
C THR A 581 -96.01 -25.02 -36.34
N ASN A 582 -95.40 -25.75 -37.30
CA ASN A 582 -93.98 -26.15 -37.22
C ASN A 582 -93.02 -24.95 -37.03
N ALA A 583 -93.41 -23.75 -37.48
CA ALA A 583 -92.62 -22.53 -37.30
C ALA A 583 -92.59 -22.01 -35.85
N SER A 584 -93.62 -22.25 -35.04
CA SER A 584 -93.60 -21.89 -33.61
C SER A 584 -92.85 -22.93 -32.79
N ARG A 585 -92.95 -24.21 -33.15
CA ARG A 585 -92.16 -25.31 -32.56
C ARG A 585 -90.65 -25.09 -32.74
N GLU A 586 -90.22 -24.69 -33.94
CA GLU A 586 -88.82 -24.38 -34.22
C GLU A 586 -88.33 -23.18 -33.40
N ARG A 587 -89.15 -22.14 -33.22
CA ARG A 587 -88.79 -20.99 -32.37
C ARG A 587 -88.68 -21.37 -30.91
N ALA A 588 -89.59 -22.21 -30.40
CA ALA A 588 -89.55 -22.70 -29.03
C ALA A 588 -88.31 -23.59 -28.78
N LEU A 589 -87.98 -24.49 -29.71
CA LEU A 589 -86.76 -25.31 -29.63
C LEU A 589 -85.51 -24.43 -29.67
N LYS A 590 -85.44 -23.46 -30.60
CA LYS A 590 -84.31 -22.51 -30.67
C LYS A 590 -84.16 -21.71 -29.38
N GLN A 591 -85.26 -21.24 -28.79
CA GLN A 591 -85.21 -20.55 -27.50
C GLN A 591 -84.72 -21.46 -26.38
N GLN A 592 -85.26 -22.68 -26.28
CA GLN A 592 -84.85 -23.67 -25.26
C GLN A 592 -83.38 -24.07 -25.41
N PHE A 593 -82.91 -24.30 -26.64
CA PHE A 593 -81.52 -24.66 -26.90
C PHE A 593 -80.57 -23.50 -26.59
N VAL A 594 -80.92 -22.28 -27.01
CA VAL A 594 -80.12 -21.09 -26.70
C VAL A 594 -80.05 -20.85 -25.19
N GLU A 595 -81.16 -21.00 -24.48
CA GLU A 595 -81.21 -20.81 -23.02
C GLU A 595 -80.41 -21.91 -22.28
N PHE A 596 -80.51 -23.16 -22.72
CA PHE A 596 -79.71 -24.28 -22.22
C PHE A 596 -78.21 -24.10 -22.49
N ALA A 597 -77.84 -23.76 -23.73
CA ALA A 597 -76.46 -23.52 -24.11
C ALA A 597 -75.87 -22.34 -23.34
N ILE A 598 -76.60 -21.24 -23.20
CA ILE A 598 -76.18 -20.08 -22.41
C ILE A 598 -75.96 -20.46 -20.94
N HIS A 599 -76.85 -21.26 -20.34
CA HIS A 599 -76.71 -21.68 -18.95
C HIS A 599 -75.47 -22.54 -18.73
N ARG A 600 -75.22 -23.52 -19.61
CA ARG A 600 -74.04 -24.40 -19.52
C ARG A 600 -72.73 -23.68 -19.85
N LEU A 601 -72.72 -22.82 -20.87
CA LEU A 601 -71.56 -21.96 -21.17
C LEU A 601 -71.27 -21.01 -19.99
N ARG A 602 -72.28 -20.38 -19.38
CA ARG A 602 -72.10 -19.55 -18.18
C ARG A 602 -71.53 -20.31 -16.98
N ALA A 603 -71.79 -21.61 -16.86
CA ALA A 603 -71.19 -22.43 -15.81
C ALA A 603 -69.70 -22.75 -16.07
N ILE A 604 -69.28 -22.80 -17.35
CA ILE A 604 -67.91 -23.12 -17.76
C ILE A 604 -67.04 -21.86 -17.84
N ILE A 605 -67.61 -20.72 -18.25
CA ILE A 605 -66.92 -19.42 -18.36
C ILE A 605 -66.10 -19.05 -17.11
N PRO A 606 -66.63 -19.11 -15.86
CA PRO A 606 -65.86 -18.75 -14.66
C PRO A 606 -64.71 -19.73 -14.37
N PHE A 607 -64.83 -21.00 -14.77
CA PHE A 607 -63.76 -21.97 -14.63
C PHE A 607 -62.64 -21.74 -15.68
N THR A 608 -63.02 -21.40 -16.92
CA THR A 608 -62.07 -21.09 -17.99
C THR A 608 -61.41 -19.71 -17.84
N SER A 609 -62.11 -18.69 -17.33
CA SER A 609 -61.55 -17.35 -17.10
C SER A 609 -60.59 -17.33 -15.91
N GLY A 610 -60.91 -18.05 -14.83
CA GLY A 610 -60.00 -18.25 -13.69
C GLY A 610 -58.70 -18.93 -14.12
N SER A 611 -58.80 -19.97 -14.95
CA SER A 611 -57.63 -20.68 -15.50
C SER A 611 -56.78 -19.80 -16.43
N CYS A 612 -57.41 -18.94 -17.25
CA CYS A 612 -56.71 -18.01 -18.14
C CYS A 612 -55.97 -16.91 -17.38
N SER A 613 -56.60 -16.32 -16.35
CA SER A 613 -55.97 -15.33 -15.47
C SER A 613 -54.75 -15.94 -14.78
N GLN A 614 -54.91 -17.15 -14.26
CA GLN A 614 -53.84 -17.88 -13.59
C GLN A 614 -52.67 -18.20 -14.54
N GLN A 615 -52.95 -18.57 -15.79
CA GLN A 615 -51.90 -18.82 -16.80
C GLN A 615 -51.14 -17.54 -17.19
N VAL A 616 -51.85 -16.43 -17.43
CA VAL A 616 -51.21 -15.13 -17.72
C VAL A 616 -50.39 -14.65 -16.53
N HIS A 617 -50.89 -14.84 -15.31
CA HIS A 617 -50.18 -14.49 -14.08
C HIS A 617 -48.91 -15.32 -13.90
N GLN A 618 -48.92 -16.60 -14.28
CA GLN A 618 -47.76 -17.49 -14.18
C GLN A 618 -46.68 -17.16 -15.24
N GLU A 619 -47.08 -16.83 -16.46
CA GLU A 619 -46.16 -16.38 -17.53
C GLU A 619 -45.53 -15.00 -17.23
N LEU A 620 -46.31 -14.05 -16.68
CA LEU A 620 -45.77 -12.75 -16.24
C LEU A 620 -44.84 -12.89 -15.04
N ALA A 621 -45.18 -13.75 -14.07
CA ALA A 621 -44.33 -13.98 -12.91
C ALA A 621 -43.00 -14.66 -13.28
N THR A 622 -43.02 -15.61 -14.23
CA THR A 622 -41.81 -16.30 -14.71
C THR A 622 -40.92 -15.37 -15.53
N THR A 623 -41.48 -14.59 -16.45
CA THR A 623 -40.70 -13.58 -17.20
C THR A 623 -40.13 -12.49 -16.29
N PHE A 624 -40.88 -12.05 -15.27
CA PHE A 624 -40.38 -11.14 -14.24
C PHE A 624 -39.23 -11.76 -13.43
N ALA A 625 -39.36 -13.01 -12.99
CA ALA A 625 -38.31 -13.71 -12.26
C ALA A 625 -37.01 -13.81 -13.07
N HIS A 626 -37.09 -14.08 -14.38
CA HIS A 626 -35.93 -14.07 -15.27
C HIS A 626 -35.28 -12.69 -15.42
N LEU A 627 -36.07 -11.61 -15.40
CA LEU A 627 -35.55 -10.25 -15.47
C LEU A 627 -34.88 -9.83 -14.16
N CYS A 628 -35.49 -10.12 -13.00
CA CYS A 628 -34.86 -9.94 -11.69
C CYS A 628 -33.52 -10.67 -11.64
N GLN A 629 -33.47 -11.95 -12.05
CA GLN A 629 -32.22 -12.71 -12.08
C GLN A 629 -31.14 -12.04 -12.95
N ARG A 630 -31.49 -11.47 -14.10
CA ARG A 630 -30.53 -10.76 -14.96
C ARG A 630 -30.02 -9.47 -14.32
N VAL A 631 -30.89 -8.73 -13.66
CA VAL A 631 -30.51 -7.49 -12.98
C VAL A 631 -29.67 -7.80 -11.74
N ASP A 632 -30.03 -8.82 -10.95
CA ASP A 632 -29.26 -9.29 -9.80
C ASP A 632 -27.83 -9.67 -10.21
N LEU A 633 -27.66 -10.35 -11.36
CA LEU A 633 -26.34 -10.66 -11.90
C LEU A 633 -25.53 -9.39 -12.23
N SER A 634 -26.17 -8.39 -12.86
CA SER A 634 -25.53 -7.10 -13.15
C SER A 634 -25.22 -6.30 -11.88
N GLU A 635 -26.07 -6.40 -10.86
CA GLU A 635 -25.88 -5.77 -9.55
C GLU A 635 -24.63 -6.35 -8.87
N VAL A 636 -24.52 -7.68 -8.84
CA VAL A 636 -23.36 -8.39 -8.30
C VAL A 636 -22.08 -8.06 -9.06
N GLU A 637 -22.14 -7.94 -10.39
CA GLU A 637 -20.99 -7.54 -11.23
C GLU A 637 -20.51 -6.12 -10.89
N LEU A 638 -21.42 -5.15 -10.82
CA LEU A 638 -21.12 -3.76 -10.45
C LEU A 638 -20.58 -3.67 -9.01
N GLU A 639 -21.17 -4.38 -8.06
CA GLU A 639 -20.63 -4.50 -6.71
C GLU A 639 -19.22 -5.10 -6.69
N GLY A 640 -18.95 -6.09 -7.54
CA GLY A 640 -17.64 -6.68 -7.73
C GLY A 640 -16.60 -5.64 -8.18
N HIS A 641 -16.93 -4.82 -9.18
CA HIS A 641 -16.07 -3.72 -9.64
C HIS A 641 -15.83 -2.67 -8.55
N ILE A 642 -16.87 -2.27 -7.80
CA ILE A 642 -16.73 -1.32 -6.67
C ILE A 642 -15.79 -1.87 -5.59
N ARG A 643 -15.87 -3.18 -5.29
CA ARG A 643 -14.96 -3.83 -4.33
C ARG A 643 -13.52 -3.86 -4.84
N LEU A 644 -13.32 -4.16 -6.12
CA LEU A 644 -12.00 -4.16 -6.75
C LEU A 644 -11.37 -2.75 -6.72
N LEU A 645 -12.12 -1.73 -7.12
CA LEU A 645 -11.69 -0.32 -7.05
C LEU A 645 -11.39 0.12 -5.62
N SER A 646 -12.21 -0.29 -4.64
CA SER A 646 -11.96 0.00 -3.22
C SER A 646 -10.66 -0.64 -2.72
N GLY A 647 -10.38 -1.89 -3.11
CA GLY A 647 -9.12 -2.56 -2.79
C GLY A 647 -7.92 -1.85 -3.42
N ARG A 648 -8.05 -1.39 -4.67
CA ARG A 648 -7.02 -0.61 -5.36
C ARG A 648 -6.74 0.72 -4.66
N ILE A 649 -7.78 1.47 -4.27
CA ILE A 649 -7.65 2.73 -3.52
C ILE A 649 -6.89 2.50 -2.21
N GLN A 650 -7.21 1.43 -1.47
CA GLN A 650 -6.52 1.10 -0.22
C GLN A 650 -5.02 0.83 -0.44
N ARG A 651 -4.67 0.14 -1.53
CA ARG A 651 -3.25 -0.07 -1.88
C ARG A 651 -2.55 1.24 -2.25
N LEU A 652 -3.18 2.10 -3.03
CA LEU A 652 -2.64 3.44 -3.36
C LEU A 652 -2.44 4.28 -2.09
N GLU A 653 -3.36 4.23 -1.14
CA GLU A 653 -3.19 4.88 0.17
C GLU A 653 -2.01 4.34 0.96
N ASN A 654 -1.78 3.03 0.93
CA ASN A 654 -0.62 2.42 1.59
C ASN A 654 0.70 2.84 0.94
N VAL A 655 0.76 2.90 -0.39
CA VAL A 655 1.92 3.44 -1.13
C VAL A 655 2.16 4.90 -0.73
N GLN A 656 1.10 5.71 -0.69
CA GLN A 656 1.17 7.10 -0.30
C GLN A 656 1.68 7.28 1.14
N ARG A 657 1.21 6.46 2.09
CA ARG A 657 1.70 6.48 3.48
C ARG A 657 3.17 6.09 3.56
N ARG A 658 3.58 5.00 2.90
CA ARG A 658 4.97 4.53 2.91
C ARG A 658 5.93 5.54 2.29
N SER A 659 5.57 6.13 1.14
CA SER A 659 6.39 7.18 0.50
C SER A 659 6.55 8.40 1.43
N LYS A 660 5.48 8.85 2.11
CA LYS A 660 5.59 9.93 3.10
C LYS A 660 6.53 9.61 4.25
N THR A 661 6.47 8.39 4.79
CA THR A 661 7.40 7.94 5.84
C THR A 661 8.85 7.96 5.37
N LEU A 662 9.12 7.44 4.17
CA LEU A 662 10.47 7.46 3.57
C LEU A 662 10.97 8.89 3.33
N ARG A 663 10.09 9.82 2.94
CA ARG A 663 10.42 11.24 2.76
C ARG A 663 10.73 11.94 4.08
N HIS A 664 10.01 11.61 5.16
CA HIS A 664 10.33 12.12 6.49
C HIS A 664 11.69 11.62 6.96
N ARG A 665 12.00 10.34 6.73
CA ARG A 665 13.31 9.75 7.03
C ARG A 665 14.44 10.41 6.23
N ALA A 666 14.22 10.72 4.95
CA ALA A 666 15.18 11.47 4.13
C ALA A 666 15.49 12.86 4.72
N THR A 667 14.46 13.59 5.12
CA THR A 667 14.61 14.93 5.74
C THR A 667 15.36 14.87 7.07
N ASP A 668 15.15 13.82 7.87
CA ASP A 668 15.90 13.60 9.11
C ASP A 668 17.39 13.34 8.80
N LEU A 669 17.70 12.52 7.80
CA LEU A 669 19.08 12.25 7.38
C LEU A 669 19.77 13.48 6.78
N GLU A 670 19.05 14.30 6.01
CA GLU A 670 19.53 15.61 5.54
C GLU A 670 19.91 16.50 6.74
N SER A 671 19.04 16.57 7.76
CA SER A 671 19.32 17.34 8.98
C SER A 671 20.53 16.80 9.75
N GLN A 672 20.73 15.47 9.82
CA GLN A 672 21.92 14.88 10.43
C GLN A 672 23.20 15.23 9.64
N LEU A 673 23.14 15.23 8.30
CA LEU A 673 24.27 15.64 7.45
C LEU A 673 24.58 17.13 7.59
N GLU A 674 23.56 17.98 7.70
CA GLU A 674 23.71 19.41 7.96
C GLU A 674 24.30 19.66 9.35
N ALA A 675 23.83 18.97 10.38
CA ALA A 675 24.37 19.05 11.73
C ALA A 675 25.85 18.62 11.77
N PHE A 676 26.20 17.55 11.05
CA PHE A 676 27.59 17.13 10.89
C PHE A 676 28.43 18.23 10.20
N SER A 677 27.92 18.82 9.12
CA SER A 677 28.59 19.91 8.42
C SER A 677 28.78 21.14 9.31
N ALA A 678 27.75 21.57 10.05
CA ALA A 678 27.82 22.70 10.96
C ALA A 678 28.82 22.46 12.11
N GLN A 679 28.82 21.26 12.67
CA GLN A 679 29.68 20.92 13.81
C GLN A 679 31.15 20.75 13.42
N TYR A 680 31.43 20.09 12.28
CA TYR A 680 32.77 19.62 11.93
C TYR A 680 33.40 20.29 10.70
N LEU A 681 32.60 20.90 9.80
CA LEU A 681 33.09 21.46 8.54
C LEU A 681 33.00 23.00 8.47
N GLN A 682 31.98 23.62 9.07
CA GLN A 682 31.75 25.08 9.00
C GLN A 682 32.50 25.88 10.08
N ASN A 683 32.97 25.24 11.15
CA ASN A 683 33.75 25.93 12.16
C ASN A 683 35.22 26.11 11.72
N GLN A 684 35.54 27.36 11.37
CA GLN A 684 36.87 27.99 11.34
C GLN A 684 37.68 27.91 10.03
N CYS A 685 37.45 28.92 9.18
CA CYS A 685 38.52 29.61 8.45
C CYS A 685 38.90 30.89 9.22
#